data_AF-W0DLM1-F1
#
_entry.id   AF-W0DLM1-F1
#
_cell.length_a   1.000
_cell.length_b   1.000
_cell.length_c   1.000
_cell.angle_alpha   90.00
_cell.angle_beta   90.00
_cell.angle_gamma   90.00
#
_symmetry.space_group_name_H-M   'P 1'
#
loop_
_entity.id
_entity.type
_entity.pdbx_description
1 polymer ?
#
loop_
_entity_poly.entity_id
_entity_poly.type
_entity_poly.pdbx_seq_one_letter_code
_entity_poly.pdbx_strand_id
1 'polypeptide(L)'
;MKDATPRMILLSDYQPPDWRVEALELRFELDPEDTRVHSRLRVRRRDGSAPGAPLRLHGRDLQRLSIAVNGAEPSPGSCVEDREGLLLSGLPDAAEIAIETRIRPDANTALEGLYVSGGSLCTQCEPEGFRRITYFPDRPDVLTRYRVRLEADAARYPVLLANGNRVDAGSLPEGRHYAVWEDPFPKPSYLFALVAGDLACIADRFTTRSGREVALEIYVEHHNRERCAHALASLQRAMRYDEEAFGREYDLDVYMIVAVDDFNMGAMENKGLNLFNAKYVLASPDTATDDDYVHIESVIAHEYFHNWSGNRVTCRDWFQLSLKEGLTVFRDQEFTTDCTLFGVKRVDDVQRLRAFQFPEDAGPLAHPVRPDRYAEINNFYTMTVYEKGAELIRMLRTLIGRDAFRRGLDRYFQRFDGQAVTTDDFVAVMAEVSGRDLAQFQRWYTQAGTPQVTARTRFDAQAGVLQLDLAQRTPPTPGQHEKDLLQVPIRVALLGRDGRRLSARLGGAPEAAEWVLELTAGEQSFQLRGLREPPAAVSWLRGFSAPVLLEAGQGTDELAHLVANDDDAFARWDAAQTLLRRAVIARVEDAVDPRLEAALTTAMAALLEDSAVEPVLLAALLELPAHRELMESFERADPVAVDQARRAVEHSLFAPLAERLAARAPERARWDDGAFTAEAMGQRRLLNRLLAVRVAAGGEGALEEAARQYHEARSQTLAMGALAAVNDRAEPVRGELLADFERRYRQDPLVLDKWFALEAASQVGDGFARLERLLEHPGFRWSNPNRVRAVLGPFMAQNHRHFHRVDGAGYERIAHYLERLDALNPQTAARLVIPLTRWRRLDEARSARMRASLEQLAGKGLSKDLADVVERGLAS
;
A
#
# COMPACT_ATOMS: atom_id res chain seq x y z
N MET A 1 37.67 2.92 -0.24
CA MET A 1 37.20 2.53 1.10
C MET A 1 35.89 3.25 1.36
N LYS A 2 34.76 2.57 1.17
CA LYS A 2 33.42 3.02 1.60
C LYS A 2 33.16 2.41 2.99
N ASP A 3 33.96 2.79 3.97
CA ASP A 3 33.64 2.51 5.39
C ASP A 3 32.84 3.69 5.92
N ALA A 4 31.53 3.52 5.99
CA ALA A 4 30.68 4.27 6.90
C ALA A 4 29.36 3.49 7.00
N THR A 5 29.23 2.69 8.06
CA THR A 5 27.93 2.20 8.53
C THR A 5 26.94 3.39 8.52
N PRO A 6 25.72 3.23 7.98
CA PRO A 6 24.76 4.32 7.91
C PRO A 6 24.55 4.94 9.29
N ARG A 7 24.65 6.27 9.39
CA ARG A 7 24.37 6.98 10.64
C ARG A 7 22.87 6.88 10.92
N MET A 8 22.52 6.30 12.06
CA MET A 8 21.13 6.18 12.51
C MET A 8 20.59 7.55 12.93
N ILE A 9 19.37 7.87 12.47
CA ILE A 9 18.61 9.06 12.83
C ILE A 9 17.59 8.68 13.91
N LEU A 10 17.49 9.47 14.98
CA LEU A 10 16.63 9.19 16.15
C LEU A 10 15.51 10.22 16.29
N LEU A 11 14.31 9.76 16.65
CA LEU A 11 13.17 10.63 16.95
C LEU A 11 13.43 11.54 18.15
N SER A 12 14.16 11.04 19.15
CA SER A 12 14.56 11.79 20.35
C SER A 12 15.41 13.03 20.04
N ASP A 13 16.08 13.03 18.88
CA ASP A 13 17.00 14.09 18.48
C ASP A 13 16.30 15.21 17.71
N TYR A 14 14.99 15.10 17.48
CA TYR A 14 14.23 16.13 16.80
C TYR A 14 14.44 17.49 17.50
N GLN A 15 14.90 18.45 16.71
CA GLN A 15 14.92 19.86 17.06
C GLN A 15 14.20 20.63 15.96
N PRO A 16 13.37 21.62 16.31
CA PRO A 16 12.72 22.46 15.32
C PRO A 16 13.80 23.26 14.55
N PRO A 17 13.59 23.60 13.26
CA PRO A 17 14.61 24.22 12.42
C PRO A 17 14.95 25.63 12.87
N ASP A 18 16.25 25.96 12.93
CA ASP A 18 16.70 27.29 13.37
C ASP A 18 16.33 28.42 12.41
N TRP A 19 16.01 28.07 11.16
CA TRP A 19 15.66 28.98 10.10
C TRP A 19 14.33 28.56 9.47
N ARG A 20 13.52 29.57 9.15
CA ARG A 20 12.36 29.45 8.28
C ARG A 20 12.77 29.86 6.88
N VAL A 21 12.19 29.22 5.87
CA VAL A 21 12.29 29.66 4.47
C VAL A 21 10.92 30.22 4.07
N GLU A 22 10.80 31.54 4.08
CA GLU A 22 9.54 32.26 3.89
C GLU A 22 9.02 32.21 2.44
N ALA A 23 9.96 32.12 1.49
CA ALA A 23 9.68 32.02 0.07
C ALA A 23 10.88 31.40 -0.67
N LEU A 24 10.59 30.65 -1.73
CA LEU A 24 11.56 30.13 -2.68
C LEU A 24 11.12 30.48 -4.10
N GLU A 25 11.97 31.21 -4.81
CA GLU A 25 11.85 31.43 -6.25
C GLU A 25 12.79 30.46 -6.99
N LEU A 26 12.25 29.72 -7.95
CA LEU A 26 12.98 28.79 -8.79
C LEU A 26 12.88 29.19 -10.26
N ARG A 27 13.99 29.11 -10.99
CA ARG A 27 14.01 29.14 -12.46
C ARG A 27 14.77 27.93 -12.97
N PHE A 28 14.11 27.12 -13.80
CA PHE A 28 14.69 25.96 -14.46
C PHE A 28 14.93 26.27 -15.94
N GLU A 29 16.17 26.09 -16.38
CA GLU A 29 16.50 25.97 -17.79
C GLU A 29 16.59 24.47 -18.09
N LEU A 30 15.51 23.91 -18.63
CA LEU A 30 15.34 22.47 -18.76
C LEU A 30 16.08 21.95 -19.99
N ASP A 31 16.95 20.98 -19.73
CA ASP A 31 17.63 20.14 -20.71
C ASP A 31 17.99 18.81 -20.03
N PRO A 32 17.73 17.65 -20.65
CA PRO A 32 18.00 16.35 -20.01
C PRO A 32 19.50 16.12 -19.69
N GLU A 33 20.42 16.76 -20.41
CA GLU A 33 21.88 16.61 -20.25
C GLU A 33 22.53 17.82 -19.56
N ASP A 34 21.82 18.93 -19.40
CA ASP A 34 22.34 20.15 -18.79
C ASP A 34 21.24 21.04 -18.19
N THR A 35 20.43 20.51 -17.27
CA THR A 35 19.45 21.36 -16.58
C THR A 35 20.15 22.29 -15.60
N ARG A 36 19.90 23.60 -15.74
CA ARG A 36 20.33 24.62 -14.77
C ARG A 36 19.18 25.03 -13.87
N VAL A 37 19.42 25.04 -12.57
CA VAL A 37 18.44 25.44 -11.56
C VAL A 37 18.97 26.67 -10.84
N HIS A 38 18.22 27.76 -10.93
CA HIS A 38 18.46 28.99 -10.18
C HIS A 38 17.48 29.04 -9.01
N SER A 39 17.98 29.00 -7.79
CA SER A 39 17.17 29.08 -6.57
C SER A 39 17.49 30.33 -5.78
N ARG A 40 16.45 31.08 -5.38
CA ARG A 40 16.54 32.23 -4.49
C ARG A 40 15.65 32.00 -3.28
N LEU A 41 16.28 31.77 -2.12
CA LEU A 41 15.62 31.51 -0.85
C LEU A 41 15.57 32.80 -0.03
N ARG A 42 14.41 33.17 0.50
CA ARG A 42 14.28 34.18 1.54
C ARG A 42 14.17 33.49 2.88
N VAL A 43 15.21 33.64 3.70
CA VAL A 43 15.33 32.93 4.99
C VAL A 43 15.26 33.91 6.15
N ARG A 44 14.65 33.46 7.25
CA ARG A 44 14.59 34.20 8.51
C ARG A 44 14.90 33.27 9.67
N ARG A 45 15.77 33.70 10.58
CA ARG A 45 16.04 32.96 11.83
C ARG A 45 14.75 32.86 12.63
N ARG A 46 14.43 31.68 13.14
CA ARG A 46 13.24 31.46 13.96
C ARG A 46 13.39 32.20 15.30
N ASP A 47 12.29 32.79 15.78
CA ASP A 47 12.24 33.31 17.13
C ASP A 47 12.63 32.24 18.16
N GLY A 48 13.51 32.61 19.09
CA GLY A 48 14.05 31.71 20.11
C GLY A 48 15.21 30.81 19.67
N SER A 49 15.64 30.85 18.40
CA SER A 49 16.88 30.19 17.98
C SER A 49 18.12 30.94 18.46
N ALA A 50 19.22 30.20 18.64
CA ALA A 50 20.47 30.77 19.13
C ALA A 50 21.01 31.87 18.17
N PRO A 51 21.49 33.02 18.70
CA PRO A 51 22.15 34.03 17.90
C PRO A 51 23.31 33.41 17.11
N GLY A 52 23.38 33.70 15.81
CA GLY A 52 24.44 33.17 14.94
C GLY A 52 24.34 31.69 14.57
N ALA A 53 23.25 30.98 14.93
CA ALA A 53 23.02 29.60 14.47
C ALA A 53 23.17 29.50 12.93
N PRO A 54 23.93 28.51 12.42
CA PRO A 54 24.17 28.37 10.99
C PRO A 54 22.92 27.86 10.26
N LEU A 55 22.86 28.10 8.95
CA LEU A 55 21.84 27.55 8.06
C LEU A 55 22.45 26.35 7.31
N ARG A 56 21.88 25.16 7.54
CA ARG A 56 22.22 23.95 6.78
C ARG A 56 21.29 23.82 5.57
N LEU A 57 21.87 23.68 4.39
CA LEU A 57 21.18 23.38 3.14
C LEU A 57 21.67 22.02 2.64
N HIS A 58 20.77 21.05 2.54
CA HIS A 58 21.08 19.71 2.03
C HIS A 58 21.22 19.74 0.52
N GLY A 59 22.21 19.01 -0.02
CA GLY A 59 22.43 18.88 -1.46
C GLY A 59 23.14 17.55 -1.78
N ARG A 60 22.71 16.87 -2.84
CA ARG A 60 23.26 15.57 -3.27
C ARG A 60 23.31 15.46 -4.78
N ASP A 61 24.43 14.96 -5.31
CA ASP A 61 24.63 14.74 -6.75
C ASP A 61 24.40 16.02 -7.59
N LEU A 62 24.79 17.17 -7.03
CA LEU A 62 24.66 18.50 -7.62
C LEU A 62 26.04 19.03 -8.05
N GLN A 63 26.09 19.76 -9.17
CA GLN A 63 27.21 20.65 -9.46
C GLN A 63 26.82 22.09 -9.13
N ARG A 64 27.35 22.64 -8.03
CA ARG A 64 27.18 24.05 -7.68
C ARG A 64 27.97 24.94 -8.63
N LEU A 65 27.29 25.88 -9.29
CA LEU A 65 27.91 26.85 -10.21
C LEU A 65 28.20 28.17 -9.51
N SER A 66 27.26 28.67 -8.70
CA SER A 66 27.43 29.93 -7.96
C SER A 66 26.64 29.93 -6.65
N ILE A 67 27.04 30.80 -5.72
CA ILE A 67 26.29 31.12 -4.50
C ILE A 67 26.48 32.59 -4.13
N ALA A 68 25.40 33.26 -3.74
CA ALA A 68 25.41 34.60 -3.21
C ALA A 68 24.50 34.72 -1.97
N VAL A 69 24.96 35.48 -0.98
CA VAL A 69 24.21 35.89 0.21
C VAL A 69 23.98 37.39 0.11
N ASN A 70 22.72 37.82 0.06
CA ASN A 70 22.33 39.22 -0.12
C ASN A 70 23.02 39.89 -1.34
N GLY A 71 23.17 39.15 -2.43
CA GLY A 71 23.77 39.63 -3.68
C GLY A 71 25.31 39.65 -3.74
N ALA A 72 26.01 39.20 -2.69
CA ALA A 72 27.46 39.08 -2.66
C ALA A 72 27.92 37.64 -2.41
N GLU A 73 29.11 37.27 -2.88
CA GLU A 73 29.69 35.96 -2.53
C GLU A 73 29.89 35.84 -1.00
N PRO A 74 29.66 34.66 -0.40
CA PRO A 74 29.91 34.44 1.02
C PRO A 74 31.37 34.73 1.39
N SER A 75 31.60 35.39 2.52
CA SER A 75 32.95 35.60 3.07
C SER A 75 33.71 34.27 3.23
N PRO A 76 35.04 34.25 3.05
CA PRO A 76 35.83 33.02 3.24
C PRO A 76 35.56 32.36 4.59
N GLY A 77 35.24 31.06 4.58
CA GLY A 77 34.91 30.28 5.78
C GLY A 77 33.47 30.43 6.29
N SER A 78 32.66 31.35 5.73
CA SER A 78 31.24 31.48 6.07
C SER A 78 30.33 30.51 5.31
N CYS A 79 30.83 29.91 4.23
CA CYS A 79 30.18 28.83 3.49
C CYS A 79 31.11 27.62 3.46
N VAL A 80 30.69 26.52 4.07
CA VAL A 80 31.41 25.25 4.08
C VAL A 80 30.57 24.22 3.34
N GLU A 81 31.15 23.56 2.35
CA GLU A 81 30.54 22.46 1.63
C GLU A 81 31.10 21.13 2.15
N ASP A 82 30.22 20.25 2.61
CA ASP A 82 30.53 18.90 3.11
C ASP A 82 29.69 17.85 2.36
N ARG A 83 29.69 16.61 2.87
CA ARG A 83 28.95 15.50 2.24
C ARG A 83 27.43 15.62 2.36
N GLU A 84 26.92 16.43 3.27
CA GLU A 84 25.48 16.64 3.49
C GLU A 84 24.96 17.84 2.69
N GLY A 85 25.84 18.78 2.32
CA GLY A 85 25.52 19.95 1.50
C GLY A 85 26.29 21.19 1.95
N LEU A 86 25.60 22.33 2.08
CA LEU A 86 26.19 23.62 2.46
C LEU A 86 25.86 23.98 3.91
N LEU A 87 26.84 24.49 4.64
CA LEU A 87 26.68 25.12 5.95
C LEU A 87 27.02 26.60 5.84
N LEU A 88 26.03 27.47 6.03
CA LEU A 88 26.18 28.92 5.99
C LEU A 88 26.19 29.50 7.41
N SER A 89 27.27 30.18 7.77
CA SER A 89 27.50 30.77 9.10
C SER A 89 27.58 32.30 9.03
N GLY A 90 27.35 32.97 10.15
CA GLY A 90 27.47 34.44 10.21
C GLY A 90 26.38 35.20 9.42
N LEU A 91 25.25 34.55 9.14
CA LEU A 91 24.12 35.17 8.46
C LEU A 91 23.39 36.19 9.39
N PRO A 92 22.92 37.32 8.85
CA PRO A 92 21.98 38.20 9.56
C PRO A 92 20.64 37.49 9.80
N ASP A 93 19.80 37.99 10.71
CA ASP A 93 18.53 37.34 11.10
C ASP A 93 17.53 37.16 9.95
N ALA A 94 17.69 37.91 8.87
CA ALA A 94 17.03 37.67 7.59
C ALA A 94 18.04 37.82 6.45
N ALA A 95 18.02 36.89 5.51
CA ALA A 95 18.92 36.88 4.36
C ALA A 95 18.23 36.37 3.09
N GLU A 96 18.73 36.79 1.94
CA GLU A 96 18.46 36.17 0.66
C GLU A 96 19.64 35.31 0.24
N ILE A 97 19.40 34.04 -0.08
CA ILE A 97 20.41 33.10 -0.57
C ILE A 97 20.10 32.74 -2.01
N ALA A 98 20.97 33.10 -2.94
CA ALA A 98 20.86 32.74 -4.35
C ALA A 98 21.90 31.66 -4.70
N ILE A 99 21.49 30.59 -5.35
CA ILE A 99 22.34 29.46 -5.73
C ILE A 99 21.98 29.05 -7.16
N GLU A 100 23.01 28.82 -7.98
CA GLU A 100 22.87 28.18 -9.29
C GLU A 100 23.48 26.77 -9.22
N THR A 101 22.71 25.76 -9.61
CA THR A 101 23.15 24.36 -9.70
C THR A 101 22.92 23.82 -11.11
N ARG A 102 23.77 22.86 -11.50
CA ARG A 102 23.62 22.05 -12.71
C ARG A 102 23.34 20.59 -12.32
N ILE A 103 22.37 19.98 -12.99
CA ILE A 103 21.96 18.58 -12.81
C ILE A 103 21.80 17.84 -14.14
N ARG A 104 21.84 16.49 -14.09
CA ARG A 104 21.77 15.56 -15.23
C ARG A 104 20.55 14.63 -15.15
N PRO A 105 19.34 15.07 -15.54
CA PRO A 105 18.15 14.22 -15.49
C PRO A 105 18.26 12.91 -16.29
N ASP A 106 18.98 12.91 -17.41
CA ASP A 106 19.20 11.74 -18.26
C ASP A 106 19.99 10.61 -17.57
N ALA A 107 20.89 10.98 -16.66
CA ALA A 107 21.74 10.04 -15.93
C ALA A 107 21.09 9.57 -14.61
N ASN A 108 19.94 10.10 -14.23
CA ASN A 108 19.29 9.81 -12.96
C ASN A 108 18.41 8.55 -13.03
N THR A 109 19.03 7.38 -12.94
CA THR A 109 18.32 6.09 -12.95
C THR A 109 17.68 5.73 -11.60
N ALA A 110 17.96 6.50 -10.55
CA ALA A 110 17.38 6.30 -9.22
C ALA A 110 15.91 6.73 -9.15
N LEU A 111 15.46 7.57 -10.09
CA LEU A 111 14.11 8.14 -10.15
C LEU A 111 13.75 8.96 -8.89
N GLU A 112 14.72 9.73 -8.38
CA GLU A 112 14.61 10.60 -7.21
C GLU A 112 15.21 11.99 -7.53
N GLY A 113 14.51 13.08 -7.24
CA GLY A 113 14.83 14.42 -7.76
C GLY A 113 14.22 14.62 -9.15
N LEU A 114 14.91 15.31 -10.06
CA LEU A 114 14.51 15.48 -11.47
C LEU A 114 15.13 14.38 -12.34
N TYR A 115 14.32 13.71 -13.17
CA TYR A 115 14.76 12.61 -14.04
C TYR A 115 13.94 12.54 -15.33
N VAL A 116 14.32 11.63 -16.24
CA VAL A 116 13.62 11.37 -17.51
C VAL A 116 12.73 10.12 -17.40
N SER A 117 11.47 10.22 -17.82
CA SER A 117 10.53 9.10 -18.00
C SER A 117 9.80 9.26 -19.33
N GLY A 118 9.84 8.25 -20.22
CA GLY A 118 9.12 8.30 -21.51
C GLY A 118 9.49 9.49 -22.41
N GLY A 119 10.71 10.03 -22.27
CA GLY A 119 11.15 11.25 -22.99
C GLY A 119 10.70 12.57 -22.38
N SER A 120 9.82 12.54 -21.38
CA SER A 120 9.44 13.69 -20.54
C SER A 120 10.38 13.83 -19.35
N LEU A 121 10.46 15.04 -18.79
CA LEU A 121 11.11 15.32 -17.52
C LEU A 121 10.06 15.36 -16.41
N CYS A 122 10.33 14.69 -15.29
CA CYS A 122 9.43 14.67 -14.13
C CYS A 122 10.22 14.57 -12.82
N THR A 123 9.54 14.80 -11.70
CA THR A 123 10.15 14.82 -10.37
C THR A 123 9.56 13.83 -9.40
N GLN A 124 10.38 13.32 -8.49
CA GLN A 124 9.95 12.65 -7.25
C GLN A 124 10.75 13.23 -6.09
N CYS A 125 10.09 13.93 -5.17
CA CYS A 125 10.75 14.64 -4.08
C CYS A 125 10.55 14.01 -2.71
N GLU A 126 9.53 13.17 -2.52
CA GLU A 126 9.35 12.45 -1.27
C GLU A 126 10.25 11.21 -1.19
N PRO A 127 10.93 10.96 -0.05
CA PRO A 127 11.00 11.81 1.16
C PRO A 127 12.09 12.89 1.10
N GLU A 128 13.18 12.64 0.40
CA GLU A 128 14.38 13.48 0.45
C GLU A 128 14.98 13.72 -0.96
N GLY A 129 14.12 13.80 -1.98
CA GLY A 129 14.53 13.96 -3.37
C GLY A 129 14.78 15.40 -3.80
N PHE A 130 14.24 16.39 -3.08
CA PHE A 130 14.37 17.80 -3.47
C PHE A 130 15.83 18.30 -3.37
N ARG A 131 16.61 17.75 -2.42
CA ARG A 131 18.07 18.01 -2.31
C ARG A 131 18.90 17.50 -3.50
N ARG A 132 18.30 16.75 -4.44
CA ARG A 132 18.92 16.38 -5.73
C ARG A 132 18.57 17.36 -6.86
N ILE A 133 17.87 18.44 -6.55
CA ILE A 133 17.51 19.50 -7.50
C ILE A 133 18.29 20.78 -7.19
N THR A 134 18.24 21.24 -5.94
CA THR A 134 19.02 22.39 -5.44
C THR A 134 19.35 22.21 -3.96
N TYR A 135 20.18 23.09 -3.41
CA TYR A 135 20.49 23.10 -1.98
C TYR A 135 19.33 23.72 -1.17
N PHE A 136 18.76 22.95 -0.24
CA PHE A 136 17.58 23.36 0.53
C PHE A 136 17.57 22.71 1.93
N PRO A 137 16.98 23.31 2.98
CA PRO A 137 16.74 22.60 4.25
C PRO A 137 15.61 21.57 4.06
N ASP A 138 15.94 20.47 3.42
CA ASP A 138 15.03 19.45 2.91
C ASP A 138 14.46 18.54 4.02
N ARG A 139 13.55 19.12 4.81
CA ARG A 139 12.82 18.50 5.93
C ARG A 139 11.36 18.99 5.97
N PRO A 140 10.40 18.17 6.41
CA PRO A 140 8.97 18.42 6.16
C PRO A 140 8.32 19.48 7.06
N ASP A 141 8.98 19.91 8.14
CA ASP A 141 8.56 21.05 8.97
C ASP A 141 9.09 22.42 8.50
N VAL A 142 9.81 22.47 7.38
CA VAL A 142 10.13 23.73 6.69
C VAL A 142 9.08 23.99 5.60
N LEU A 143 8.06 24.78 5.96
CA LEU A 143 6.97 25.15 5.06
C LEU A 143 7.30 26.44 4.30
N THR A 144 7.26 26.38 2.97
CA THR A 144 7.73 27.46 2.09
C THR A 144 6.72 27.74 0.98
N ARG A 145 6.56 29.01 0.60
CA ARG A 145 5.81 29.40 -0.60
C ARG A 145 6.71 29.31 -1.83
N TYR A 146 6.21 28.75 -2.92
CA TYR A 146 6.99 28.47 -4.12
C TYR A 146 6.49 29.31 -5.29
N ARG A 147 7.44 29.94 -6.00
CA ARG A 147 7.22 30.50 -7.33
C ARG A 147 8.21 29.88 -8.30
N VAL A 148 7.71 29.20 -9.32
CA VAL A 148 8.49 28.33 -10.19
C VAL A 148 8.38 28.82 -11.63
N ARG A 149 9.51 29.11 -12.27
CA ARG A 149 9.60 29.42 -13.70
C ARG A 149 10.30 28.28 -14.42
N LEU A 150 9.64 27.76 -15.44
CA LEU A 150 10.17 26.70 -16.30
C LEU A 150 10.48 27.28 -17.66
N GLU A 151 11.65 26.97 -18.22
CA GLU A 151 12.06 27.38 -19.56
C GLU A 151 12.59 26.16 -20.33
N ALA A 152 12.06 25.90 -21.51
CA ALA A 152 12.41 24.73 -22.29
C ALA A 152 12.28 24.98 -23.81
N ASP A 153 12.79 24.06 -24.61
CA ASP A 153 12.50 24.01 -26.05
C ASP A 153 11.01 23.71 -26.29
N ALA A 154 10.34 24.56 -27.07
CA ALA A 154 8.88 24.48 -27.22
C ALA A 154 8.42 23.31 -28.11
N ALA A 155 9.30 22.79 -28.98
CA ALA A 155 8.96 21.65 -29.84
C ALA A 155 9.07 20.33 -29.08
N ARG A 156 10.08 20.21 -28.20
CA ARG A 156 10.33 19.04 -27.38
C ARG A 156 9.45 18.99 -26.13
N TYR A 157 9.19 20.14 -25.52
CA TYR A 157 8.48 20.25 -24.25
C TYR A 157 7.34 21.28 -24.31
N PRO A 158 6.32 21.09 -25.18
CA PRO A 158 5.23 22.06 -25.33
C PRO A 158 4.38 22.23 -24.05
N VAL A 159 4.43 21.27 -23.12
CA VAL A 159 3.74 21.33 -21.83
C VAL A 159 4.76 21.54 -20.71
N LEU A 160 4.59 22.59 -19.91
CA LEU A 160 5.42 22.94 -18.73
C LEU A 160 4.54 23.14 -17.49
N LEU A 161 4.61 22.21 -16.53
CA LEU A 161 3.76 22.17 -15.34
C LEU A 161 4.60 22.24 -14.05
N ALA A 162 4.10 22.97 -13.07
CA ALA A 162 4.57 22.93 -11.68
C ALA A 162 3.37 23.14 -10.73
N ASN A 163 3.59 23.03 -9.42
CA ASN A 163 2.51 23.21 -8.42
C ASN A 163 1.80 24.56 -8.51
N GLY A 164 0.52 24.59 -8.14
CA GLY A 164 -0.26 25.83 -7.99
C GLY A 164 -0.89 26.30 -9.30
N ASN A 165 -0.97 27.61 -9.48
CA ASN A 165 -1.64 28.24 -10.61
C ASN A 165 -0.64 28.84 -11.60
N ARG A 166 -0.91 28.73 -12.91
CA ARG A 166 -0.10 29.40 -13.94
C ARG A 166 -0.39 30.90 -13.94
N VAL A 167 0.60 31.69 -13.54
CA VAL A 167 0.48 33.16 -13.41
C VAL A 167 1.09 33.93 -14.59
N ASP A 168 1.98 33.32 -15.37
CA ASP A 168 2.59 33.92 -16.56
C ASP A 168 3.07 32.84 -17.53
N ALA A 169 3.13 33.13 -18.83
CA ALA A 169 3.69 32.25 -19.86
C ALA A 169 4.02 33.05 -21.13
N GLY A 170 4.99 32.58 -21.91
CA GLY A 170 5.34 33.27 -23.15
C GLY A 170 6.46 32.59 -23.95
N SER A 171 6.73 33.11 -25.15
CA SER A 171 7.83 32.66 -26.00
C SER A 171 9.16 33.29 -25.57
N LEU A 172 10.25 32.57 -25.82
CA LEU A 172 11.63 33.02 -25.67
C LEU A 172 12.35 32.96 -27.03
N PRO A 173 13.52 33.58 -27.18
CA PRO A 173 14.36 33.41 -28.37
C PRO A 173 14.69 31.94 -28.65
N GLU A 174 15.16 31.67 -29.88
CA GLU A 174 15.70 30.36 -30.28
C GLU A 174 14.70 29.19 -30.15
N GLY A 175 13.39 29.45 -30.30
CA GLY A 175 12.36 28.41 -30.27
C GLY A 175 12.00 27.90 -28.87
N ARG A 176 12.50 28.55 -27.82
CA ARG A 176 12.16 28.24 -26.43
C ARG A 176 10.86 28.94 -25.99
N HIS A 177 10.30 28.50 -24.88
CA HIS A 177 9.19 29.16 -24.21
C HIS A 177 9.31 29.04 -22.69
N TYR A 178 8.39 29.67 -21.96
CA TYR A 178 8.35 29.58 -20.51
C TYR A 178 6.93 29.52 -19.95
N ALA A 179 6.82 28.97 -18.74
CA ALA A 179 5.64 29.05 -17.88
C ALA A 179 6.06 29.39 -16.45
N VAL A 180 5.27 30.22 -15.76
CA VAL A 180 5.47 30.59 -14.36
C VAL A 180 4.27 30.13 -13.55
N TRP A 181 4.56 29.43 -12.45
CA TRP A 181 3.59 28.86 -11.54
C TRP A 181 3.79 29.42 -10.13
N GLU A 182 2.69 29.68 -9.43
CA GLU A 182 2.69 30.14 -8.05
C GLU A 182 1.72 29.31 -7.22
N ASP A 183 2.22 28.74 -6.12
CA ASP A 183 1.40 28.04 -5.13
C ASP A 183 1.30 28.93 -3.88
N PRO A 184 0.08 29.40 -3.54
CA PRO A 184 -0.11 30.30 -2.41
C PRO A 184 0.08 29.61 -1.05
N PHE A 185 -0.02 28.28 -1.00
CA PHE A 185 0.07 27.53 0.26
C PHE A 185 1.54 27.22 0.61
N PRO A 186 2.01 27.58 1.82
CA PRO A 186 3.28 27.10 2.32
C PRO A 186 3.27 25.57 2.38
N LYS A 187 4.27 24.93 1.75
CA LYS A 187 4.41 23.48 1.71
C LYS A 187 5.85 23.04 1.96
N PRO A 188 6.08 21.82 2.45
CA PRO A 188 7.41 21.22 2.48
C PRO A 188 7.94 20.91 1.08
N SER A 189 9.26 20.79 0.96
CA SER A 189 9.96 20.50 -0.29
C SER A 189 9.57 19.17 -0.94
N TYR A 190 9.17 18.17 -0.15
CA TYR A 190 8.76 16.87 -0.69
C TYR A 190 7.50 16.95 -1.58
N LEU A 191 6.67 17.99 -1.41
CA LEU A 191 5.48 18.23 -2.22
C LEU A 191 5.74 19.05 -3.49
N PHE A 192 7.01 19.41 -3.76
CA PHE A 192 7.39 20.05 -5.01
C PHE A 192 7.24 19.08 -6.19
N ALA A 193 6.65 19.56 -7.27
CA ALA A 193 6.57 18.86 -8.55
C ALA A 193 6.87 19.77 -9.74
N LEU A 194 7.48 19.17 -10.75
CA LEU A 194 7.73 19.74 -12.08
C LEU A 194 7.55 18.65 -13.14
N VAL A 195 6.83 18.97 -14.21
CA VAL A 195 6.74 18.13 -15.41
C VAL A 195 6.98 18.96 -16.67
N ALA A 196 7.76 18.42 -17.61
CA ALA A 196 7.94 18.97 -18.94
C ALA A 196 7.93 17.87 -20.01
N GLY A 197 7.06 17.97 -21.01
CA GLY A 197 6.81 16.88 -21.97
C GLY A 197 5.96 17.30 -23.17
N ASP A 198 5.90 16.42 -24.17
CA ASP A 198 4.87 16.46 -25.21
C ASP A 198 3.72 15.51 -24.82
N LEU A 199 2.70 16.07 -24.17
CA LEU A 199 1.62 15.33 -23.52
C LEU A 199 0.26 15.79 -24.05
N ALA A 200 -0.64 14.83 -24.24
CA ALA A 200 -2.05 15.13 -24.42
C ALA A 200 -2.67 15.53 -23.07
N CYS A 201 -3.54 16.53 -23.10
CA CYS A 201 -4.34 16.93 -21.94
C CYS A 201 -5.81 16.52 -22.14
N ILE A 202 -6.35 15.84 -21.13
CA ILE A 202 -7.77 15.54 -20.96
C ILE A 202 -8.28 16.50 -19.89
N ALA A 203 -9.12 17.44 -20.29
CA ALA A 203 -9.61 18.49 -19.41
C ALA A 203 -11.11 18.33 -19.11
N ASP A 204 -11.49 18.62 -17.87
CA ASP A 204 -12.88 18.76 -17.42
C ASP A 204 -12.94 19.76 -16.26
N ARG A 205 -14.07 19.84 -15.56
CA ARG A 205 -14.27 20.71 -14.40
C ARG A 205 -14.99 20.00 -13.27
N PHE A 206 -14.83 20.53 -12.07
CA PHE A 206 -15.61 20.19 -10.89
C PHE A 206 -16.04 21.47 -10.18
N THR A 207 -17.32 21.55 -9.81
CA THR A 207 -17.85 22.64 -8.99
C THR A 207 -17.92 22.17 -7.54
N THR A 208 -17.19 22.83 -6.65
CA THR A 208 -17.24 22.50 -5.22
C THR A 208 -18.59 22.85 -4.61
N ARG A 209 -18.88 22.30 -3.42
CA ARG A 209 -20.12 22.60 -2.68
C ARG A 209 -20.32 24.09 -2.41
N SER A 210 -19.26 24.87 -2.23
CA SER A 210 -19.33 26.34 -2.07
C SER A 210 -19.42 27.13 -3.38
N GLY A 211 -19.33 26.45 -4.54
CA GLY A 211 -19.46 27.04 -5.87
C GLY A 211 -18.13 27.43 -6.53
N ARG A 212 -16.97 26.96 -6.02
CA ARG A 212 -15.70 27.15 -6.71
C ARG A 212 -15.63 26.24 -7.93
N GLU A 213 -15.32 26.80 -9.08
CA GLU A 213 -14.97 26.02 -10.28
C GLU A 213 -13.50 25.61 -10.22
N VAL A 214 -13.24 24.31 -10.33
CA VAL A 214 -11.90 23.72 -10.36
C VAL A 214 -11.68 23.09 -11.74
N ALA A 215 -10.63 23.51 -12.44
CA ALA A 215 -10.20 22.85 -13.67
C ALA A 215 -9.53 21.51 -13.33
N LEU A 216 -9.93 20.43 -14.00
CA LEU A 216 -9.34 19.11 -13.86
C LEU A 216 -8.55 18.80 -15.13
N GLU A 217 -7.27 18.47 -15.00
CA GLU A 217 -6.40 18.23 -16.15
C GLU A 217 -5.60 16.93 -15.95
N ILE A 218 -5.82 15.93 -16.81
CA ILE A 218 -5.02 14.70 -16.83
C ILE A 218 -4.11 14.73 -18.06
N TYR A 219 -2.81 14.64 -17.81
CA TYR A 219 -1.76 14.64 -18.82
C TYR A 219 -1.19 13.24 -19.01
N VAL A 220 -1.17 12.78 -20.27
CA VAL A 220 -0.69 11.45 -20.66
C VAL A 220 0.03 11.53 -22.01
N GLU A 221 0.79 10.51 -22.37
CA GLU A 221 1.29 10.38 -23.74
C GLU A 221 0.13 10.31 -24.75
N HIS A 222 0.30 10.89 -25.94
CA HIS A 222 -0.79 11.07 -26.92
C HIS A 222 -1.56 9.79 -27.25
N HIS A 223 -0.89 8.64 -27.32
CA HIS A 223 -1.53 7.36 -27.64
C HIS A 223 -2.42 6.81 -26.51
N ASN A 224 -2.29 7.34 -25.29
CA ASN A 224 -3.06 6.91 -24.11
C ASN A 224 -4.30 7.77 -23.84
N ARG A 225 -4.56 8.80 -24.65
CA ARG A 225 -5.62 9.79 -24.43
C ARG A 225 -7.00 9.19 -24.17
N GLU A 226 -7.34 8.09 -24.84
CA GLU A 226 -8.66 7.45 -24.75
C GLU A 226 -8.84 6.59 -23.48
N ARG A 227 -7.77 6.37 -22.69
CA ARG A 227 -7.77 5.47 -21.52
C ARG A 227 -7.90 6.18 -20.18
N CYS A 228 -8.19 7.49 -20.17
CA CYS A 228 -8.21 8.33 -18.95
C CYS A 228 -9.62 8.57 -18.38
N ALA A 229 -10.67 8.14 -19.06
CA ALA A 229 -12.05 8.44 -18.69
C ALA A 229 -12.40 7.97 -17.27
N HIS A 230 -11.91 6.79 -16.88
CA HIS A 230 -12.12 6.26 -15.53
C HIS A 230 -11.40 7.08 -14.47
N ALA A 231 -10.12 7.43 -14.67
CA ALA A 231 -9.35 8.24 -13.73
C ALA A 231 -9.99 9.62 -13.49
N LEU A 232 -10.48 10.27 -14.56
CA LEU A 232 -11.18 11.55 -14.44
C LEU A 232 -12.48 11.42 -13.63
N ALA A 233 -13.27 10.39 -13.91
CA ALA A 233 -14.51 10.13 -13.17
C ALA A 233 -14.24 9.77 -11.71
N SER A 234 -13.17 9.02 -11.43
CA SER A 234 -12.72 8.69 -10.07
C SER A 234 -12.29 9.95 -9.30
N LEU A 235 -11.57 10.88 -9.94
CA LEU A 235 -11.20 12.16 -9.32
C LEU A 235 -12.45 12.97 -8.93
N GLN A 236 -13.42 13.10 -9.84
CA GLN A 236 -14.69 13.80 -9.54
C GLN A 236 -15.48 13.12 -8.40
N ARG A 237 -15.49 11.78 -8.34
CA ARG A 237 -16.11 11.04 -7.24
C ARG A 237 -15.37 11.25 -5.93
N ALA A 238 -14.04 11.22 -5.92
CA ALA A 238 -13.23 11.48 -4.73
C ALA A 238 -13.45 12.90 -4.21
N MET A 239 -13.47 13.91 -5.09
CA MET A 239 -13.77 15.30 -4.74
C MET A 239 -15.12 15.43 -4.04
N ARG A 240 -16.17 14.85 -4.64
CA ARG A 240 -17.53 14.86 -4.07
C ARG A 240 -17.62 14.11 -2.75
N TYR A 241 -17.01 12.93 -2.68
CA TYR A 241 -17.02 12.10 -1.47
C TYR A 241 -16.35 12.82 -0.30
N ASP A 242 -15.24 13.52 -0.54
CA ASP A 242 -14.54 14.24 0.53
C ASP A 242 -15.38 15.41 1.08
N GLU A 243 -16.15 16.08 0.22
CA GLU A 243 -17.12 17.10 0.63
C GLU A 243 -18.26 16.51 1.48
N GLU A 244 -18.77 15.34 1.10
CA GLU A 244 -19.92 14.69 1.73
C GLU A 244 -19.54 13.98 3.05
N ALA A 245 -18.50 13.16 3.02
CA ALA A 245 -18.07 12.33 4.15
C ALA A 245 -17.20 13.11 5.16
N PHE A 246 -16.31 13.97 4.69
CA PHE A 246 -15.29 14.64 5.52
C PHE A 246 -15.38 16.17 5.52
N GLY A 247 -16.31 16.76 4.76
CA GLY A 247 -16.53 18.21 4.71
C GLY A 247 -15.38 18.99 4.09
N ARG A 248 -14.58 18.36 3.22
CA ARG A 248 -13.33 18.91 2.68
C ARG A 248 -13.47 19.26 1.20
N GLU A 249 -13.45 20.55 0.88
CA GLU A 249 -13.38 21.03 -0.51
C GLU A 249 -11.93 21.15 -0.99
N TYR A 250 -11.74 21.10 -2.30
CA TYR A 250 -10.46 21.44 -2.91
C TYR A 250 -10.15 22.95 -2.81
N ASP A 251 -8.87 23.30 -2.73
CA ASP A 251 -8.42 24.62 -2.28
C ASP A 251 -7.58 25.42 -3.30
N LEU A 252 -7.34 24.88 -4.49
CA LEU A 252 -6.74 25.58 -5.64
C LEU A 252 -7.75 25.73 -6.80
N ASP A 253 -7.30 26.30 -7.93
CA ASP A 253 -8.13 26.55 -9.11
C ASP A 253 -7.97 25.48 -10.21
N VAL A 254 -6.87 24.73 -10.16
CA VAL A 254 -6.58 23.63 -11.07
C VAL A 254 -6.06 22.42 -10.29
N TYR A 255 -6.53 21.23 -10.66
CA TYR A 255 -6.02 19.94 -10.20
C TYR A 255 -5.43 19.18 -11.38
N MET A 256 -4.11 19.00 -11.39
CA MET A 256 -3.41 18.32 -12.47
C MET A 256 -2.95 16.92 -12.04
N ILE A 257 -3.11 15.95 -12.94
CA ILE A 257 -2.56 14.59 -12.81
C ILE A 257 -1.67 14.34 -14.02
N VAL A 258 -0.47 13.79 -13.80
CA VAL A 258 0.43 13.35 -14.89
C VAL A 258 0.68 11.85 -14.74
N ALA A 259 0.35 11.08 -15.77
CA ALA A 259 0.70 9.66 -15.83
C ALA A 259 2.12 9.48 -16.41
N VAL A 260 3.00 8.81 -15.67
CA VAL A 260 4.38 8.51 -16.06
C VAL A 260 4.65 6.99 -16.02
N ASP A 261 5.44 6.50 -16.97
CA ASP A 261 5.72 5.06 -17.11
C ASP A 261 6.76 4.53 -16.11
N ASP A 262 7.79 5.33 -15.83
CA ASP A 262 8.90 4.97 -14.94
C ASP A 262 8.75 5.68 -13.59
N PHE A 263 8.14 4.99 -12.60
CA PHE A 263 7.90 5.53 -11.27
C PHE A 263 8.15 4.48 -10.17
N ASN A 264 9.02 4.78 -9.19
CA ASN A 264 9.32 3.87 -8.08
C ASN A 264 8.10 3.61 -7.20
N MET A 265 7.34 4.67 -6.93
CA MET A 265 6.15 4.67 -6.08
C MET A 265 4.88 4.35 -6.89
N GLY A 266 3.73 4.37 -6.23
CA GLY A 266 2.46 4.20 -6.90
C GLY A 266 2.00 5.51 -7.54
N ALA A 267 1.76 6.50 -6.71
CA ALA A 267 1.52 7.88 -7.09
C ALA A 267 2.12 8.79 -6.01
N MET A 268 1.96 10.10 -6.17
CA MET A 268 2.51 11.12 -5.28
C MET A 268 1.59 12.34 -5.22
N GLU A 269 1.36 12.84 -4.00
CA GLU A 269 0.34 13.83 -3.69
C GLU A 269 0.77 15.29 -3.92
N ASN A 270 1.74 15.54 -4.81
CA ASN A 270 2.34 16.87 -4.94
C ASN A 270 1.26 17.93 -5.17
N LYS A 271 1.30 19.02 -4.39
CA LYS A 271 0.19 19.97 -4.26
C LYS A 271 -0.28 20.51 -5.63
N GLY A 272 -1.47 20.06 -6.06
CA GLY A 272 -2.12 20.47 -7.31
C GLY A 272 -1.50 19.93 -8.60
N LEU A 273 -0.45 19.10 -8.53
CA LEU A 273 0.21 18.46 -9.66
C LEU A 273 0.65 17.05 -9.28
N ASN A 274 -0.29 16.13 -9.17
CA ASN A 274 0.01 14.78 -8.73
C ASN A 274 0.67 13.98 -9.86
N LEU A 275 1.71 13.20 -9.53
CA LEU A 275 2.37 12.29 -10.47
C LEU A 275 1.95 10.85 -10.16
N PHE A 276 1.52 10.13 -11.17
CA PHE A 276 1.02 8.76 -11.06
C PHE A 276 1.84 7.83 -11.93
N ASN A 277 2.16 6.65 -11.43
CA ASN A 277 2.52 5.53 -12.31
C ASN A 277 1.34 5.27 -13.26
N ALA A 278 1.60 5.15 -14.56
CA ALA A 278 0.57 5.00 -15.59
C ALA A 278 -0.43 3.86 -15.31
N LYS A 279 0.01 2.80 -14.61
CA LYS A 279 -0.84 1.70 -14.17
C LYS A 279 -2.02 2.11 -13.27
N TYR A 280 -1.95 3.28 -12.63
CA TYR A 280 -2.99 3.83 -11.75
C TYR A 280 -3.78 4.98 -12.41
N VAL A 281 -3.69 5.13 -13.74
CA VAL A 281 -4.48 6.12 -14.50
C VAL A 281 -5.15 5.48 -15.72
N LEU A 282 -4.42 4.63 -16.44
CA LEU A 282 -4.85 4.13 -17.75
C LEU A 282 -5.71 2.88 -17.63
N ALA A 283 -6.94 2.95 -18.14
CA ALA A 283 -7.83 1.80 -18.23
C ALA A 283 -8.74 1.81 -19.47
N SER A 284 -8.88 0.63 -20.07
CA SER A 284 -9.94 0.29 -21.02
C SER A 284 -10.40 -1.15 -20.77
N PRO A 285 -11.63 -1.54 -21.17
CA PRO A 285 -12.14 -2.88 -20.89
C PRO A 285 -11.26 -4.02 -21.42
N ASP A 286 -10.52 -3.79 -22.51
CA ASP A 286 -9.63 -4.76 -23.15
C ASP A 286 -8.21 -4.79 -22.58
N THR A 287 -7.85 -3.88 -21.66
CA THR A 287 -6.49 -3.76 -21.09
C THR A 287 -6.46 -3.78 -19.57
N ALA A 288 -7.53 -3.36 -18.89
CA ALA A 288 -7.63 -3.26 -17.43
C ALA A 288 -8.64 -4.26 -16.86
N THR A 289 -8.28 -4.95 -15.78
CA THR A 289 -9.18 -5.83 -15.03
C THR A 289 -10.02 -5.01 -14.05
N ASP A 290 -11.06 -5.61 -13.49
CA ASP A 290 -11.89 -4.99 -12.45
C ASP A 290 -11.04 -4.52 -11.26
N ASP A 291 -10.04 -5.32 -10.87
CA ASP A 291 -9.09 -4.96 -9.82
C ASP A 291 -8.25 -3.72 -10.21
N ASP A 292 -7.85 -3.58 -11.48
CA ASP A 292 -7.15 -2.37 -11.93
C ASP A 292 -8.05 -1.15 -11.86
N TYR A 293 -9.32 -1.26 -12.29
CA TYR A 293 -10.27 -0.15 -12.16
C TYR A 293 -10.49 0.27 -10.70
N VAL A 294 -10.61 -0.70 -9.77
CA VAL A 294 -10.70 -0.41 -8.32
C VAL A 294 -9.41 0.22 -7.80
N HIS A 295 -8.24 -0.29 -8.21
CA HIS A 295 -6.96 0.28 -7.79
C HIS A 295 -6.75 1.70 -8.33
N ILE A 296 -7.11 1.97 -9.59
CA ILE A 296 -7.08 3.33 -10.16
C ILE A 296 -7.98 4.25 -9.32
N GLU A 297 -9.21 3.83 -9.04
CA GLU A 297 -10.15 4.62 -8.25
C GLU A 297 -9.65 4.89 -6.83
N SER A 298 -9.16 3.86 -6.14
CA SER A 298 -8.62 3.94 -4.78
C SER A 298 -7.38 4.84 -4.72
N VAL A 299 -6.42 4.70 -5.64
CA VAL A 299 -5.19 5.50 -5.64
C VAL A 299 -5.49 6.95 -6.05
N ILE A 300 -6.34 7.20 -7.04
CA ILE A 300 -6.77 8.58 -7.39
C ILE A 300 -7.40 9.27 -6.17
N ALA A 301 -8.25 8.56 -5.43
CA ALA A 301 -8.87 9.10 -4.22
C ALA A 301 -7.86 9.32 -3.09
N HIS A 302 -6.94 8.37 -2.86
CA HIS A 302 -5.86 8.46 -1.88
C HIS A 302 -5.05 9.75 -2.07
N GLU A 303 -4.55 9.96 -3.29
CA GLU A 303 -3.75 11.14 -3.62
C GLU A 303 -4.55 12.46 -3.55
N TYR A 304 -5.85 12.40 -3.84
CA TYR A 304 -6.74 13.54 -3.64
C TYR A 304 -6.95 13.85 -2.15
N PHE A 305 -7.17 12.84 -1.31
CA PHE A 305 -7.41 13.01 0.13
C PHE A 305 -6.20 13.57 0.89
N HIS A 306 -4.99 13.25 0.43
CA HIS A 306 -3.76 13.88 0.91
C HIS A 306 -3.76 15.41 0.79
N ASN A 307 -4.56 15.99 -0.11
CA ASN A 307 -4.72 17.45 -0.17
C ASN A 307 -5.02 18.07 1.20
N TRP A 308 -5.74 17.34 2.06
CA TRP A 308 -5.96 17.72 3.46
C TRP A 308 -5.07 16.94 4.45
N SER A 309 -5.02 15.61 4.39
CA SER A 309 -4.24 14.76 5.30
C SER A 309 -2.85 14.43 4.76
N GLY A 310 -2.00 15.44 4.61
CA GLY A 310 -0.64 15.33 4.09
C GLY A 310 -0.12 16.67 3.60
N ASN A 311 -0.96 17.42 2.89
CA ASN A 311 -0.57 18.71 2.29
C ASN A 311 -0.91 19.90 3.17
N ARG A 312 -2.20 20.10 3.48
CA ARG A 312 -2.65 21.22 4.33
C ARG A 312 -2.25 21.03 5.79
N VAL A 313 -2.28 19.78 6.27
CA VAL A 313 -1.64 19.39 7.52
C VAL A 313 -0.62 18.31 7.20
N THR A 314 0.66 18.61 7.40
CA THR A 314 1.78 17.73 7.02
C THR A 314 2.49 17.13 8.23
N CYS A 315 3.47 16.28 8.00
CA CYS A 315 4.30 15.65 9.02
C CYS A 315 5.38 16.62 9.53
N ARG A 316 5.54 16.73 10.85
CA ARG A 316 6.65 17.49 11.48
C ARG A 316 8.03 16.92 11.11
N ASP A 317 8.11 15.61 11.07
CA ASP A 317 9.31 14.86 10.73
C ASP A 317 8.88 13.51 10.14
N TRP A 318 9.81 12.81 9.50
CA TRP A 318 9.51 11.56 8.81
C TRP A 318 9.10 10.40 9.73
N PHE A 319 9.35 10.47 11.03
CA PHE A 319 8.82 9.48 11.96
C PHE A 319 7.29 9.57 12.06
N GLN A 320 6.71 10.73 11.76
CA GLN A 320 5.27 10.96 11.77
C GLN A 320 4.58 10.48 10.48
N LEU A 321 5.24 9.72 9.60
CA LEU A 321 4.70 9.33 8.29
C LEU A 321 3.30 8.68 8.39
N SER A 322 3.08 7.83 9.39
CA SER A 322 1.76 7.19 9.62
C SER A 322 0.64 8.18 9.95
N LEU A 323 0.94 9.42 10.32
CA LEU A 323 -0.06 10.47 10.46
C LEU A 323 -0.75 10.75 9.12
N LYS A 324 0.04 11.02 8.06
CA LYS A 324 -0.51 11.28 6.72
C LYS A 324 -0.99 9.98 6.09
N GLU A 325 -0.18 8.92 6.18
CA GLU A 325 -0.47 7.67 5.48
C GLU A 325 -1.59 6.87 6.12
N GLY A 326 -1.51 6.62 7.43
CA GLY A 326 -2.55 5.85 8.13
C GLY A 326 -3.92 6.54 8.03
N LEU A 327 -3.98 7.86 8.14
CA LEU A 327 -5.23 8.61 7.97
C LEU A 327 -5.74 8.59 6.52
N THR A 328 -4.86 8.74 5.54
CA THR A 328 -5.25 8.78 4.12
C THR A 328 -5.65 7.41 3.60
N VAL A 329 -4.92 6.35 3.97
CA VAL A 329 -5.30 4.96 3.71
C VAL A 329 -6.67 4.66 4.32
N PHE A 330 -6.91 5.07 5.57
CA PHE A 330 -8.24 4.92 6.17
C PHE A 330 -9.33 5.63 5.33
N ARG A 331 -9.08 6.85 4.84
CA ARG A 331 -10.04 7.60 4.02
C ARG A 331 -10.30 6.94 2.66
N ASP A 332 -9.26 6.43 1.98
CA ASP A 332 -9.43 5.71 0.71
C ASP A 332 -10.16 4.38 0.88
N GLN A 333 -9.95 3.68 2.01
CA GLN A 333 -10.63 2.43 2.29
C GLN A 333 -12.13 2.67 2.53
N GLU A 334 -12.48 3.75 3.22
CA GLU A 334 -13.89 4.15 3.40
C GLU A 334 -14.54 4.57 2.08
N PHE A 335 -13.85 5.40 1.28
CA PHE A 335 -14.30 5.76 -0.06
C PHE A 335 -14.55 4.54 -0.95
N THR A 336 -13.58 3.63 -1.01
CA THR A 336 -13.69 2.41 -1.82
C THR A 336 -14.82 1.51 -1.32
N THR A 337 -15.02 1.41 0.00
CA THR A 337 -16.12 0.63 0.59
C THR A 337 -17.49 1.20 0.20
N ASP A 338 -17.63 2.52 0.18
CA ASP A 338 -18.90 3.20 -0.13
C ASP A 338 -19.17 3.29 -1.64
N CYS A 339 -18.13 3.31 -2.48
CA CYS A 339 -18.24 3.52 -3.93
C CYS A 339 -18.14 2.24 -4.78
N THR A 340 -17.56 1.14 -4.25
CA THR A 340 -17.26 -0.06 -5.05
C THR A 340 -17.92 -1.34 -4.50
N LEU A 341 -17.15 -2.42 -4.33
CA LEU A 341 -17.58 -3.74 -3.86
C LEU A 341 -17.90 -3.68 -2.36
N PHE A 342 -19.13 -3.26 -2.06
CA PHE A 342 -19.71 -3.29 -0.72
C PHE A 342 -19.48 -4.65 -0.04
N GLY A 343 -19.18 -4.64 1.26
CA GLY A 343 -19.05 -5.86 2.08
C GLY A 343 -17.73 -6.65 1.97
N VAL A 344 -17.05 -6.68 0.82
CA VAL A 344 -15.82 -7.48 0.61
C VAL A 344 -14.54 -6.65 0.65
N LYS A 345 -14.58 -5.33 0.46
CA LYS A 345 -13.38 -4.48 0.61
C LYS A 345 -12.65 -4.73 1.94
N ARG A 346 -13.42 -4.90 3.02
CA ARG A 346 -12.85 -5.20 4.34
C ARG A 346 -12.14 -6.56 4.39
N VAL A 347 -12.68 -7.56 3.70
CA VAL A 347 -12.04 -8.88 3.55
C VAL A 347 -10.69 -8.72 2.84
N ASP A 348 -10.67 -8.01 1.71
CA ASP A 348 -9.45 -7.82 0.93
C ASP A 348 -8.36 -7.06 1.74
N ASP A 349 -8.74 -6.04 2.52
CA ASP A 349 -7.82 -5.29 3.39
C ASP A 349 -7.21 -6.17 4.49
N VAL A 350 -8.04 -6.98 5.15
CA VAL A 350 -7.58 -7.84 6.25
C VAL A 350 -6.76 -9.01 5.73
N GLN A 351 -7.12 -9.58 4.57
CA GLN A 351 -6.31 -10.58 3.91
C GLN A 351 -4.92 -10.04 3.58
N ARG A 352 -4.83 -8.79 3.11
CA ARG A 352 -3.56 -8.11 2.86
C ARG A 352 -2.76 -7.90 4.15
N LEU A 353 -3.40 -7.47 5.25
CA LEU A 353 -2.73 -7.34 6.55
C LEU A 353 -2.14 -8.67 7.04
N ARG A 354 -2.93 -9.75 7.01
CA ARG A 354 -2.49 -11.08 7.44
C ARG A 354 -1.39 -11.67 6.57
N ALA A 355 -1.47 -11.43 5.26
CA ALA A 355 -0.48 -11.94 4.31
C ALA A 355 0.82 -11.15 4.29
N PHE A 356 0.81 -9.84 4.58
CA PHE A 356 2.00 -9.00 4.41
C PHE A 356 2.42 -8.27 5.68
N GLN A 357 1.49 -7.60 6.36
CA GLN A 357 1.80 -6.76 7.52
C GLN A 357 2.15 -7.59 8.75
N PHE A 358 1.40 -8.65 9.06
CA PHE A 358 1.68 -9.53 10.20
C PHE A 358 3.06 -10.21 10.08
N PRO A 359 3.43 -10.77 8.90
CA PRO A 359 4.79 -11.25 8.65
C PRO A 359 5.90 -10.20 8.82
N GLU A 360 5.63 -8.94 8.47
CA GLU A 360 6.56 -7.82 8.65
C GLU A 360 6.76 -7.50 10.14
N ASP A 361 5.66 -7.43 10.91
CA ASP A 361 5.65 -7.19 12.37
C ASP A 361 6.29 -8.33 13.18
N ALA A 362 6.30 -9.55 12.64
CA ALA A 362 6.96 -10.71 13.21
C ALA A 362 8.42 -10.88 12.74
N GLY A 363 8.86 -10.08 11.78
CA GLY A 363 10.14 -10.25 11.08
C GLY A 363 11.29 -9.38 11.60
N PRO A 364 12.49 -9.51 10.99
CA PRO A 364 13.66 -8.62 11.22
C PRO A 364 13.32 -7.14 11.09
N LEU A 365 12.37 -6.84 10.20
CA LEU A 365 12.03 -5.49 9.81
C LEU A 365 10.97 -4.85 10.72
N ALA A 366 10.47 -5.57 11.74
CA ALA A 366 9.46 -5.07 12.65
C ALA A 366 9.82 -3.70 13.23
N HIS A 367 8.85 -2.79 13.21
CA HIS A 367 8.94 -1.46 13.77
C HIS A 367 7.53 -1.01 14.18
N PRO A 368 7.37 -0.07 15.12
CA PRO A 368 6.05 0.51 15.41
C PRO A 368 5.58 1.40 14.24
N VAL A 369 4.29 1.74 14.20
CA VAL A 369 3.75 2.62 13.13
C VAL A 369 4.37 4.03 13.16
N ARG A 370 4.85 4.49 14.34
CA ARG A 370 5.76 5.62 14.48
C ARG A 370 7.13 5.11 14.95
N PRO A 371 8.07 4.86 14.04
CA PRO A 371 9.43 4.42 14.37
C PRO A 371 10.12 5.39 15.34
N ASP A 372 11.07 4.89 16.14
CA ASP A 372 11.94 5.70 17.00
C ASP A 372 13.29 6.02 16.35
N ARG A 373 13.65 5.29 15.30
CA ARG A 373 14.92 5.42 14.56
C ARG A 373 14.81 4.90 13.13
N TYR A 374 15.65 5.43 12.23
CA TYR A 374 15.86 4.88 10.89
C TYR A 374 17.27 5.16 10.37
N ALA A 375 17.73 4.34 9.41
CA ALA A 375 18.96 4.58 8.65
C ALA A 375 18.67 5.19 7.27
N GLU A 376 17.61 4.70 6.60
CA GLU A 376 17.11 5.16 5.32
C GLU A 376 15.58 5.28 5.41
N ILE A 377 15.03 6.47 5.14
CA ILE A 377 13.60 6.72 5.31
C ILE A 377 12.77 6.05 4.21
N ASN A 378 13.34 5.86 3.01
CA ASN A 378 12.68 5.13 1.91
C ASN A 378 12.27 3.70 2.30
N ASN A 379 12.94 3.11 3.30
CA ASN A 379 12.62 1.77 3.82
C ASN A 379 11.40 1.74 4.76
N PHE A 380 10.83 2.89 5.14
CA PHE A 380 9.65 2.99 6.03
C PHE A 380 8.32 3.21 5.31
N TYR A 381 8.32 3.16 3.97
CA TYR A 381 7.11 3.04 3.16
C TYR A 381 6.60 1.60 3.20
N THR A 382 6.14 1.17 4.38
CA THR A 382 5.83 -0.22 4.72
C THR A 382 4.34 -0.45 4.98
N MET A 383 3.95 -1.72 4.97
CA MET A 383 2.60 -2.15 5.33
C MET A 383 2.24 -1.73 6.76
N THR A 384 3.23 -1.69 7.64
CA THR A 384 3.05 -1.25 9.03
C THR A 384 2.73 0.24 9.13
N VAL A 385 3.42 1.12 8.40
CA VAL A 385 3.11 2.57 8.43
C VAL A 385 1.75 2.90 7.80
N TYR A 386 1.44 2.25 6.67
CA TYR A 386 0.24 2.51 5.86
C TYR A 386 -0.98 1.77 6.42
N GLU A 387 -0.98 0.45 6.32
CA GLU A 387 -2.17 -0.38 6.52
C GLU A 387 -2.45 -0.60 8.01
N LYS A 388 -1.45 -0.93 8.83
CA LYS A 388 -1.63 -0.96 10.30
C LYS A 388 -1.88 0.44 10.85
N GLY A 389 -1.30 1.48 10.24
CA GLY A 389 -1.66 2.87 10.52
C GLY A 389 -3.15 3.15 10.36
N ALA A 390 -3.74 2.73 9.24
CA ALA A 390 -5.19 2.84 8.99
C ALA A 390 -6.02 2.04 9.99
N GLU A 391 -5.56 0.87 10.40
CA GLU A 391 -6.20 0.09 11.46
C GLU A 391 -6.23 0.82 12.79
N LEU A 392 -5.19 1.60 13.13
CA LEU A 392 -5.21 2.41 14.35
C LEU A 392 -6.26 3.54 14.25
N ILE A 393 -6.36 4.20 13.09
CA ILE A 393 -7.39 5.21 12.86
C ILE A 393 -8.80 4.59 12.97
N ARG A 394 -9.00 3.40 12.39
CA ARG A 394 -10.25 2.63 12.46
C ARG A 394 -10.59 2.18 13.88
N MET A 395 -9.60 1.73 14.65
CA MET A 395 -9.74 1.41 16.07
C MET A 395 -10.12 2.63 16.89
N LEU A 396 -9.47 3.76 16.65
CA LEU A 396 -9.77 5.01 17.34
C LEU A 396 -11.23 5.42 17.12
N ARG A 397 -11.71 5.36 15.85
CA ARG A 397 -13.12 5.55 15.52
C ARG A 397 -14.03 4.54 16.22
N THR A 398 -13.61 3.29 16.33
CA THR A 398 -14.36 2.22 17.02
C THR A 398 -14.51 2.51 18.51
N LEU A 399 -13.45 3.03 19.15
CA LEU A 399 -13.46 3.40 20.57
C LEU A 399 -14.31 4.66 20.81
N ILE A 400 -14.10 5.75 20.07
CA ILE A 400 -14.75 7.03 20.38
C ILE A 400 -16.12 7.20 19.72
N GLY A 401 -16.47 6.34 18.76
CA GLY A 401 -17.70 6.40 17.98
C GLY A 401 -17.59 7.30 16.75
N ARG A 402 -18.41 7.03 15.72
CA ARG A 402 -18.38 7.72 14.42
C ARG A 402 -18.58 9.23 14.54
N ASP A 403 -19.54 9.66 15.36
CA ASP A 403 -19.87 11.09 15.48
C ASP A 403 -18.76 11.90 16.15
N ALA A 404 -18.17 11.37 17.22
CA ALA A 404 -17.06 12.03 17.90
C ALA A 404 -15.81 12.06 17.01
N PHE A 405 -15.54 10.98 16.29
CA PHE A 405 -14.45 10.92 15.31
C PHE A 405 -14.62 11.95 14.19
N ARG A 406 -15.83 12.08 13.62
CA ARG A 406 -16.11 13.08 12.58
C ARG A 406 -15.87 14.50 13.06
N ARG A 407 -16.37 14.86 14.26
CA ARG A 407 -16.11 16.18 14.89
C ARG A 407 -14.62 16.37 15.22
N GLY A 408 -13.95 15.29 15.61
CA GLY A 408 -12.51 15.26 15.87
C GLY A 408 -11.70 15.62 14.63
N LEU A 409 -12.06 15.07 13.46
CA LEU A 409 -11.43 15.43 12.19
C LEU A 409 -11.64 16.91 11.83
N ASP A 410 -12.86 17.45 11.98
CA ASP A 410 -13.10 18.88 11.73
C ASP A 410 -12.24 19.76 12.64
N ARG A 411 -12.16 19.40 13.94
CA ARG A 411 -11.35 20.12 14.92
C ARG A 411 -9.86 20.02 14.61
N TYR A 412 -9.38 18.85 14.16
CA TYR A 412 -7.99 18.61 13.80
C TYR A 412 -7.57 19.50 12.63
N PHE A 413 -8.32 19.46 11.53
CA PHE A 413 -8.02 20.31 10.37
C PHE A 413 -8.18 21.80 10.71
N GLN A 414 -9.21 22.20 11.47
CA GLN A 414 -9.36 23.60 11.89
C GLN A 414 -8.16 24.10 12.71
N ARG A 415 -7.59 23.25 13.57
CA ARG A 415 -6.49 23.64 14.47
C ARG A 415 -5.13 23.67 13.79
N PHE A 416 -4.88 22.73 12.89
CA PHE A 416 -3.54 22.45 12.37
C PHE A 416 -3.35 22.77 10.89
N ASP A 417 -4.37 23.33 10.23
CA ASP A 417 -4.25 23.83 8.86
C ASP A 417 -3.03 24.76 8.68
N GLY A 418 -2.21 24.47 7.67
CA GLY A 418 -0.97 25.17 7.35
C GLY A 418 0.20 24.83 8.28
N GLN A 419 0.16 23.71 8.99
CA GLN A 419 1.19 23.30 9.96
C GLN A 419 1.72 21.88 9.71
N ALA A 420 2.93 21.64 10.21
CA ALA A 420 3.56 20.33 10.28
C ALA A 420 3.43 19.79 11.71
N VAL A 421 2.76 18.64 11.89
CA VAL A 421 2.31 18.15 13.21
C VAL A 421 2.67 16.68 13.45
N THR A 422 2.30 16.15 14.62
CA THR A 422 2.65 14.80 15.07
C THR A 422 1.42 13.88 15.19
N THR A 423 1.67 12.58 15.31
CA THR A 423 0.61 11.61 15.66
C THR A 423 -0.03 11.90 17.02
N ASP A 424 0.73 12.44 17.97
CA ASP A 424 0.24 12.77 19.31
C ASP A 424 -0.76 13.93 19.27
N ASP A 425 -0.53 14.92 18.40
CA ASP A 425 -1.46 16.03 18.16
C ASP A 425 -2.82 15.53 17.66
N PHE A 426 -2.82 14.55 16.75
CA PHE A 426 -4.04 13.94 16.22
C PHE A 426 -4.82 13.21 17.31
N VAL A 427 -4.15 12.33 18.08
CA VAL A 427 -4.80 11.58 19.17
C VAL A 427 -5.29 12.52 20.28
N ALA A 428 -4.56 13.58 20.59
CA ALA A 428 -4.95 14.58 21.58
C ALA A 428 -6.25 15.31 21.19
N VAL A 429 -6.42 15.67 19.91
CA VAL A 429 -7.69 16.24 19.41
C VAL A 429 -8.84 15.24 19.54
N MET A 430 -8.59 13.97 19.22
CA MET A 430 -9.62 12.93 19.33
C MET A 430 -10.05 12.73 20.79
N ALA A 431 -9.10 12.71 21.73
CA ALA A 431 -9.38 12.66 23.17
C ALA A 431 -10.16 13.89 23.65
N GLU A 432 -9.76 15.10 23.25
CA GLU A 432 -10.44 16.36 23.59
C GLU A 432 -11.91 16.33 23.16
N VAL A 433 -12.18 15.96 21.90
CA VAL A 433 -13.52 16.01 21.32
C VAL A 433 -14.42 14.88 21.83
N SER A 434 -13.86 13.71 22.11
CA SER A 434 -14.64 12.58 22.62
C SER A 434 -14.82 12.61 24.15
N GLY A 435 -13.99 13.36 24.87
CA GLY A 435 -13.93 13.32 26.33
C GLY A 435 -13.44 11.97 26.90
N ARG A 436 -12.74 11.16 26.08
CA ARG A 436 -12.24 9.83 26.48
C ARG A 436 -10.75 9.92 26.80
N ASP A 437 -10.31 9.18 27.80
CA ASP A 437 -8.88 8.94 28.02
C ASP A 437 -8.35 7.96 26.97
N LEU A 438 -7.33 8.39 26.24
CA LEU A 438 -6.66 7.63 25.17
C LEU A 438 -5.17 7.42 25.48
N ALA A 439 -4.71 7.67 26.71
CA ALA A 439 -3.31 7.50 27.09
C ALA A 439 -2.81 6.07 26.86
N GLN A 440 -3.62 5.05 27.18
CA GLN A 440 -3.26 3.66 26.89
C GLN A 440 -3.27 3.36 25.38
N PHE A 441 -4.19 3.97 24.62
CA PHE A 441 -4.27 3.81 23.17
C PHE A 441 -3.00 4.31 22.46
N GLN A 442 -2.37 5.38 22.95
CA GLN A 442 -1.14 5.93 22.37
C GLN A 442 0.02 4.91 22.28
N ARG A 443 0.01 3.85 23.11
CA ARG A 443 1.02 2.77 23.05
C ARG A 443 1.05 2.05 21.70
N TRP A 444 -0.07 2.03 20.95
CA TRP A 444 -0.10 1.47 19.60
C TRP A 444 0.83 2.19 18.62
N TYR A 445 1.15 3.47 18.86
CA TYR A 445 2.07 4.22 18.01
C TYR A 445 3.54 3.89 18.26
N THR A 446 3.90 3.36 19.44
CA THR A 446 5.28 3.14 19.86
C THR A 446 5.66 1.67 20.02
N GLN A 447 4.68 0.75 20.04
CA GLN A 447 4.90 -0.69 20.18
C GLN A 447 4.79 -1.44 18.84
N ALA A 448 5.88 -2.12 18.46
CA ALA A 448 5.91 -3.01 17.30
C ALA A 448 5.31 -4.39 17.61
N GLY A 449 4.99 -5.15 16.56
CA GLY A 449 4.52 -6.53 16.68
C GLY A 449 2.99 -6.64 16.68
N THR A 450 2.53 -7.85 16.41
CA THR A 450 1.10 -8.21 16.36
C THR A 450 0.64 -8.79 17.70
N PRO A 451 -0.31 -8.17 18.40
CA PRO A 451 -0.84 -8.73 19.65
C PRO A 451 -1.58 -10.05 19.41
N GLN A 452 -1.46 -10.96 20.36
CA GLN A 452 -2.17 -12.23 20.44
C GLN A 452 -3.24 -12.11 21.51
N VAL A 453 -4.49 -12.36 21.14
CA VAL A 453 -5.66 -12.35 22.03
C VAL A 453 -6.21 -13.76 22.12
N THR A 454 -6.32 -14.29 23.34
CA THR A 454 -7.00 -15.56 23.60
C THR A 454 -8.38 -15.27 24.20
N ALA A 455 -9.41 -15.95 23.71
CA ALA A 455 -10.78 -15.85 24.23
C ALA A 455 -11.32 -17.21 24.66
N ARG A 456 -12.05 -17.24 25.78
CA ARG A 456 -12.76 -18.41 26.28
C ARG A 456 -14.17 -18.04 26.70
N THR A 457 -15.12 -18.93 26.48
CA THR A 457 -16.53 -18.71 26.83
C THR A 457 -17.01 -19.72 27.86
N ARG A 458 -17.89 -19.29 28.75
CA ARG A 458 -18.61 -20.16 29.70
C ARG A 458 -20.04 -19.67 29.86
N PHE A 459 -21.01 -20.55 29.64
CA PHE A 459 -22.43 -20.23 29.80
C PHE A 459 -22.99 -20.81 31.09
N ASP A 460 -23.56 -19.96 31.93
CA ASP A 460 -24.37 -20.36 33.08
C ASP A 460 -25.86 -20.29 32.69
N ALA A 461 -26.45 -21.46 32.46
CA ALA A 461 -27.85 -21.59 32.07
C ALA A 461 -28.83 -21.21 33.19
N GLN A 462 -28.45 -21.34 34.46
CA GLN A 462 -29.32 -20.96 35.58
C GLN A 462 -29.38 -19.45 35.75
N ALA A 463 -28.23 -18.78 35.57
CA ALA A 463 -28.14 -17.33 35.68
C ALA A 463 -28.49 -16.61 34.36
N GLY A 464 -28.52 -17.32 33.23
CA GLY A 464 -28.68 -16.71 31.89
C GLY A 464 -27.51 -15.78 31.56
N VAL A 465 -26.29 -16.20 31.91
CA VAL A 465 -25.06 -15.40 31.78
C VAL A 465 -24.04 -16.12 30.91
N LEU A 466 -23.56 -15.44 29.88
CA LEU A 466 -22.37 -15.84 29.14
C LEU A 466 -21.17 -15.02 29.64
N GLN A 467 -20.19 -15.71 30.21
CA GLN A 467 -18.90 -15.14 30.57
C GLN A 467 -17.93 -15.28 29.40
N LEU A 468 -17.24 -14.18 29.09
CA LEU A 468 -16.21 -14.06 28.07
C LEU A 468 -14.89 -13.68 28.76
N ASP A 469 -13.97 -14.63 28.84
CA ASP A 469 -12.64 -14.42 29.44
C ASP A 469 -11.62 -14.17 28.32
N LEU A 470 -11.04 -12.97 28.31
CA LEU A 470 -10.06 -12.54 27.31
C LEU A 470 -8.70 -12.33 27.95
N ALA A 471 -7.64 -12.66 27.22
CA ALA A 471 -6.26 -12.37 27.60
C ALA A 471 -5.48 -11.79 26.41
N GLN A 472 -4.55 -10.88 26.66
CA GLN A 472 -3.65 -10.33 25.63
C GLN A 472 -2.18 -10.52 25.99
N ARG A 473 -1.36 -10.73 24.95
CA ARG A 473 0.09 -10.61 25.00
C ARG A 473 0.63 -10.16 23.66
N THR A 474 1.75 -9.46 23.64
CA THR A 474 2.49 -9.20 22.39
C THR A 474 3.85 -9.89 22.51
N PRO A 475 4.26 -10.74 21.55
CA PRO A 475 5.60 -11.32 21.57
C PRO A 475 6.70 -10.24 21.48
N PRO A 476 7.89 -10.49 22.05
CA PRO A 476 9.07 -9.64 21.83
C PRO A 476 9.38 -9.45 20.34
N THR A 477 9.83 -8.26 19.97
CA THR A 477 10.32 -7.97 18.60
C THR A 477 11.74 -7.41 18.67
N PRO A 478 12.50 -7.37 17.55
CA PRO A 478 13.80 -6.72 17.52
C PRO A 478 13.75 -5.31 18.13
N GLY A 479 14.66 -5.03 19.07
CA GLY A 479 14.73 -3.74 19.78
C GLY A 479 13.65 -3.48 20.84
N GLN A 480 12.65 -4.35 21.00
CA GLN A 480 11.59 -4.22 22.01
C GLN A 480 11.31 -5.57 22.69
N HIS A 481 12.09 -5.89 23.72
CA HIS A 481 11.99 -7.15 24.45
C HIS A 481 10.83 -7.16 25.46
N GLU A 482 10.52 -6.00 26.04
CA GLU A 482 9.38 -5.79 26.92
C GLU A 482 8.22 -5.18 26.12
N LYS A 483 7.00 -5.60 26.44
CA LYS A 483 5.78 -5.16 25.74
C LYS A 483 4.74 -4.73 26.76
N ASP A 484 4.18 -3.55 26.55
CA ASP A 484 3.09 -3.01 27.33
C ASP A 484 1.74 -3.61 26.90
N LEU A 485 0.78 -3.56 27.82
CA LEU A 485 -0.62 -3.89 27.55
C LEU A 485 -1.26 -2.79 26.71
N LEU A 486 -1.93 -3.19 25.63
CA LEU A 486 -2.60 -2.28 24.71
C LEU A 486 -4.08 -2.15 25.08
N GLN A 487 -4.72 -1.08 24.59
CA GLN A 487 -6.18 -0.96 24.60
C GLN A 487 -6.73 -1.58 23.32
N VAL A 488 -7.31 -2.78 23.40
CA VAL A 488 -7.75 -3.57 22.24
C VAL A 488 -9.28 -3.60 22.18
N PRO A 489 -9.93 -2.95 21.19
CA PRO A 489 -11.37 -3.04 20.98
C PRO A 489 -11.74 -4.33 20.24
N ILE A 490 -12.52 -5.20 20.88
CA ILE A 490 -13.02 -6.47 20.30
C ILE A 490 -14.52 -6.35 20.08
N ARG A 491 -14.95 -6.23 18.82
CA ARG A 491 -16.37 -6.21 18.45
C ARG A 491 -16.94 -7.62 18.42
N VAL A 492 -18.03 -7.87 19.15
CA VAL A 492 -18.60 -9.21 19.34
C VAL A 492 -20.12 -9.22 19.15
N ALA A 493 -20.65 -10.31 18.60
CA ALA A 493 -22.08 -10.61 18.58
C ALA A 493 -22.32 -12.09 18.94
N LEU A 494 -23.54 -12.41 19.36
CA LEU A 494 -23.96 -13.78 19.68
C LEU A 494 -25.02 -14.23 18.69
N LEU A 495 -24.89 -15.44 18.14
CA LEU A 495 -25.90 -16.01 17.24
C LEU A 495 -26.66 -17.15 17.91
N GLY A 496 -27.98 -17.14 17.76
CA GLY A 496 -28.86 -18.24 18.12
C GLY A 496 -28.79 -19.38 17.12
N ARG A 497 -29.48 -20.49 17.43
CA ARG A 497 -29.54 -21.66 16.54
C ARG A 497 -30.29 -21.38 15.23
N ASP A 498 -31.16 -20.37 15.22
CA ASP A 498 -31.88 -19.89 14.05
C ASP A 498 -31.06 -18.88 13.21
N GLY A 499 -29.80 -18.63 13.60
CA GLY A 499 -28.92 -17.67 12.94
C GLY A 499 -29.14 -16.21 13.33
N ARG A 500 -30.15 -15.89 14.15
CA ARG A 500 -30.42 -14.50 14.55
C ARG A 500 -29.50 -14.04 15.67
N ARG A 501 -29.20 -12.74 15.71
CA ARG A 501 -28.45 -12.15 16.82
C ARG A 501 -29.24 -12.25 18.13
N LEU A 502 -28.56 -12.68 19.18
CA LEU A 502 -29.12 -12.68 20.53
C LEU A 502 -28.88 -11.32 21.19
N SER A 503 -29.88 -10.84 21.92
CA SER A 503 -29.77 -9.63 22.73
C SER A 503 -29.36 -9.96 24.17
N ALA A 504 -28.47 -9.15 24.73
CA ALA A 504 -28.00 -9.27 26.10
C ALA A 504 -27.50 -7.93 26.64
N ARG A 505 -27.26 -7.87 27.96
CA ARG A 505 -26.67 -6.70 28.63
C ARG A 505 -25.22 -6.97 28.98
N LEU A 506 -24.31 -6.11 28.54
CA LEU A 506 -22.91 -6.12 28.96
C LEU A 506 -22.77 -5.33 30.27
N GLY A 507 -22.57 -6.04 31.39
CA GLY A 507 -22.54 -5.40 32.70
C GLY A 507 -23.83 -4.62 33.01
N GLY A 508 -23.71 -3.31 33.30
CA GLY A 508 -24.83 -2.41 33.54
C GLY A 508 -25.34 -1.64 32.31
N ALA A 509 -24.77 -1.89 31.12
CA ALA A 509 -25.15 -1.20 29.90
C ALA A 509 -26.56 -1.60 29.41
N PRO A 510 -27.19 -0.78 28.53
CA PRO A 510 -28.42 -1.16 27.86
C PRO A 510 -28.31 -2.48 27.11
N GLU A 511 -29.46 -3.11 26.89
CA GLU A 511 -29.54 -4.30 26.05
C GLU A 511 -29.15 -3.96 24.61
N ALA A 512 -28.27 -4.77 24.04
CA ALA A 512 -27.80 -4.65 22.67
C ALA A 512 -27.67 -6.05 22.05
N ALA A 513 -27.43 -6.12 20.74
CA ALA A 513 -27.17 -7.36 20.01
C ALA A 513 -25.73 -7.43 19.45
N GLU A 514 -24.92 -6.42 19.76
CA GLU A 514 -23.50 -6.31 19.41
C GLU A 514 -22.82 -5.40 20.44
N TRP A 515 -21.57 -5.70 20.76
CA TRP A 515 -20.80 -4.99 21.79
C TRP A 515 -19.36 -4.77 21.35
N VAL A 516 -18.71 -3.74 21.88
CA VAL A 516 -17.26 -3.55 21.81
C VAL A 516 -16.68 -3.82 23.19
N LEU A 517 -15.94 -4.92 23.34
CA LEU A 517 -15.21 -5.25 24.55
C LEU A 517 -13.86 -4.54 24.52
N GLU A 518 -13.60 -3.69 25.50
CA GLU A 518 -12.31 -3.00 25.62
C GLU A 518 -11.38 -3.79 26.53
N LEU A 519 -10.48 -4.57 25.92
CA LEU A 519 -9.46 -5.31 26.65
C LEU A 519 -8.28 -4.39 26.95
N THR A 520 -8.15 -3.98 28.21
CA THR A 520 -7.10 -3.06 28.69
C THR A 520 -6.14 -3.70 29.69
N ALA A 521 -6.58 -4.77 30.36
CA ALA A 521 -5.75 -5.59 31.23
C ALA A 521 -5.13 -6.79 30.48
N GLY A 522 -4.17 -7.46 31.11
CA GLY A 522 -3.57 -8.69 30.59
C GLY A 522 -4.57 -9.84 30.53
N GLU A 523 -5.48 -9.89 31.51
CA GLU A 523 -6.64 -10.78 31.54
C GLU A 523 -7.87 -9.98 32.00
N GLN A 524 -9.02 -10.17 31.36
CA GLN A 524 -10.26 -9.46 31.67
C GLN A 524 -11.49 -10.32 31.33
N SER A 525 -12.46 -10.33 32.24
CA SER A 525 -13.73 -11.05 32.06
C SER A 525 -14.88 -10.09 31.79
N PHE A 526 -15.72 -10.43 30.82
CA PHE A 526 -16.94 -9.71 30.47
C PHE A 526 -18.15 -10.61 30.63
N GLN A 527 -19.28 -10.06 31.08
CA GLN A 527 -20.49 -10.83 31.33
C GLN A 527 -21.65 -10.26 30.51
N LEU A 528 -22.19 -11.10 29.63
CA LEU A 528 -23.42 -10.85 28.89
C LEU A 528 -24.58 -11.54 29.60
N ARG A 529 -25.53 -10.74 30.10
CA ARG A 529 -26.63 -11.19 30.97
C ARG A 529 -27.98 -11.09 30.27
N GLY A 530 -28.91 -11.95 30.67
CA GLY A 530 -30.30 -11.94 30.16
C GLY A 530 -30.55 -12.93 29.02
N LEU A 531 -29.62 -13.85 28.78
CA LEU A 531 -29.75 -14.88 27.75
C LEU A 531 -30.67 -16.00 28.23
N ARG A 532 -31.67 -16.37 27.41
CA ARG A 532 -32.62 -17.45 27.71
C ARG A 532 -32.08 -18.83 27.34
N GLU A 533 -31.18 -18.89 26.39
CA GLU A 533 -30.55 -20.09 25.87
C GLU A 533 -29.07 -19.83 25.55
N PRO A 534 -28.21 -20.86 25.53
CA PRO A 534 -26.82 -20.68 25.11
C PRO A 534 -26.76 -20.26 23.64
N PRO A 535 -25.83 -19.36 23.27
CA PRO A 535 -25.58 -19.06 21.86
C PRO A 535 -25.12 -20.31 21.11
N ALA A 536 -25.53 -20.43 19.85
CA ALA A 536 -24.99 -21.43 18.94
C ALA A 536 -23.55 -21.09 18.51
N ALA A 537 -23.23 -19.80 18.40
CA ALA A 537 -21.89 -19.32 18.11
C ALA A 537 -21.63 -17.92 18.67
N VAL A 538 -20.35 -17.64 18.94
CA VAL A 538 -19.87 -16.28 19.22
C VAL A 538 -19.14 -15.74 17.99
N SER A 539 -19.65 -14.64 17.45
CA SER A 539 -19.02 -13.91 16.35
C SER A 539 -18.00 -12.93 16.93
N TRP A 540 -16.72 -13.30 16.85
CA TRP A 540 -15.62 -12.52 17.42
C TRP A 540 -14.98 -11.58 16.41
N LEU A 541 -14.37 -10.50 16.93
CA LEU A 541 -13.53 -9.56 16.17
C LEU A 541 -14.22 -9.08 14.87
N ARG A 542 -15.54 -8.84 14.93
CA ARG A 542 -16.37 -8.53 13.75
C ARG A 542 -15.83 -7.33 13.00
N GLY A 543 -15.83 -7.38 11.67
CA GLY A 543 -15.20 -6.38 10.82
C GLY A 543 -13.71 -6.14 11.08
N PHE A 544 -13.03 -7.09 11.74
CA PHE A 544 -11.64 -6.99 12.18
C PHE A 544 -11.41 -5.74 13.03
N SER A 545 -12.08 -5.66 14.19
CA SER A 545 -12.11 -4.44 15.01
C SER A 545 -10.76 -4.02 15.60
N ALA A 546 -9.76 -4.91 15.59
CA ALA A 546 -8.38 -4.62 15.96
C ALA A 546 -7.41 -5.54 15.18
N PRO A 547 -6.18 -5.07 14.85
CA PRO A 547 -5.18 -5.84 14.12
C PRO A 547 -4.46 -6.82 15.06
N VAL A 548 -5.18 -7.87 15.49
CA VAL A 548 -4.68 -8.88 16.42
C VAL A 548 -4.86 -10.30 15.87
N LEU A 549 -4.03 -11.22 16.36
CA LEU A 549 -4.24 -12.66 16.19
C LEU A 549 -5.20 -13.14 17.28
N LEU A 550 -6.39 -13.59 16.90
CA LEU A 550 -7.39 -14.11 17.83
C LEU A 550 -7.37 -15.64 17.89
N GLU A 551 -7.30 -16.18 19.10
CA GLU A 551 -7.45 -17.60 19.41
C GLU A 551 -8.65 -17.81 20.34
N ALA A 552 -9.83 -18.11 19.76
CA ALA A 552 -11.08 -18.23 20.49
C ALA A 552 -11.52 -19.68 20.81
N GLY A 553 -10.73 -20.69 20.41
CA GLY A 553 -11.01 -22.10 20.70
C GLY A 553 -12.30 -22.66 20.08
N GLN A 554 -12.87 -21.99 19.08
CA GLN A 554 -14.16 -22.36 18.47
C GLN A 554 -14.08 -23.71 17.74
N GLY A 555 -15.10 -24.55 17.97
CA GLY A 555 -15.22 -25.86 17.33
C GLY A 555 -15.64 -25.78 15.86
N THR A 556 -15.57 -26.90 15.15
CA THR A 556 -15.95 -26.98 13.73
C THR A 556 -17.41 -26.62 13.49
N ASP A 557 -18.33 -27.14 14.33
CA ASP A 557 -19.77 -26.87 14.19
C ASP A 557 -20.12 -25.39 14.44
N GLU A 558 -19.44 -24.76 15.41
CA GLU A 558 -19.62 -23.34 15.72
C GLU A 558 -19.17 -22.46 14.55
N LEU A 559 -17.99 -22.72 13.99
CA LEU A 559 -17.47 -21.99 12.84
C LEU A 559 -18.32 -22.23 11.59
N ALA A 560 -18.79 -23.46 11.36
CA ALA A 560 -19.70 -23.76 10.24
C ALA A 560 -21.04 -23.02 10.39
N HIS A 561 -21.54 -22.90 11.62
CA HIS A 561 -22.73 -22.08 11.92
C HIS A 561 -22.51 -20.60 11.58
N LEU A 562 -21.33 -20.05 11.89
CA LEU A 562 -20.97 -18.67 11.52
C LEU A 562 -20.88 -18.49 10.00
N VAL A 563 -20.23 -19.40 9.28
CA VAL A 563 -20.14 -19.36 7.81
C VAL A 563 -21.53 -19.32 7.17
N ALA A 564 -22.47 -20.11 7.70
CA ALA A 564 -23.82 -20.19 7.18
C ALA A 564 -24.71 -19.00 7.58
N ASN A 565 -24.58 -18.46 8.79
CA ASN A 565 -25.63 -17.61 9.39
C ASN A 565 -25.20 -16.22 9.87
N ASP A 566 -23.90 -15.93 10.00
CA ASP A 566 -23.47 -14.62 10.49
C ASP A 566 -23.86 -13.52 9.50
N ASP A 567 -24.33 -12.37 10.00
CA ASP A 567 -24.73 -11.23 9.18
C ASP A 567 -23.61 -10.19 8.96
N ASP A 568 -22.42 -10.42 9.52
CA ASP A 568 -21.18 -9.67 9.19
C ASP A 568 -20.38 -10.47 8.17
N ALA A 569 -20.29 -9.93 6.94
CA ALA A 569 -19.63 -10.57 5.81
C ALA A 569 -18.16 -10.94 6.12
N PHE A 570 -17.46 -10.08 6.87
CA PHE A 570 -16.09 -10.35 7.30
C PHE A 570 -16.03 -11.54 8.28
N ALA A 571 -16.89 -11.59 9.30
CA ALA A 571 -16.91 -12.67 10.27
C ALA A 571 -17.26 -14.02 9.63
N ARG A 572 -18.21 -14.05 8.68
CA ARG A 572 -18.49 -15.24 7.85
C ARG A 572 -17.23 -15.71 7.13
N TRP A 573 -16.55 -14.79 6.46
CA TRP A 573 -15.31 -15.08 5.73
C TRP A 573 -14.21 -15.56 6.66
N ASP A 574 -13.99 -14.91 7.80
CA ASP A 574 -12.93 -15.28 8.75
C ASP A 574 -13.16 -16.67 9.38
N ALA A 575 -14.42 -17.03 9.63
CA ALA A 575 -14.79 -18.37 10.07
C ALA A 575 -14.47 -19.42 8.98
N ALA A 576 -14.77 -19.13 7.71
CA ALA A 576 -14.41 -20.00 6.58
C ALA A 576 -12.89 -20.15 6.45
N GLN A 577 -12.13 -19.04 6.51
CA GLN A 577 -10.68 -19.04 6.46
C GLN A 577 -10.06 -19.85 7.60
N THR A 578 -10.64 -19.77 8.81
CA THR A 578 -10.17 -20.56 9.95
C THR A 578 -10.37 -22.06 9.73
N LEU A 579 -11.52 -22.49 9.21
CA LEU A 579 -11.76 -23.90 8.89
C LEU A 579 -10.83 -24.39 7.75
N LEU A 580 -10.68 -23.60 6.69
CA LEU A 580 -9.81 -23.91 5.56
C LEU A 580 -8.34 -24.01 5.98
N ARG A 581 -7.87 -23.07 6.80
CA ARG A 581 -6.51 -23.09 7.38
C ARG A 581 -6.26 -24.35 8.19
N ARG A 582 -7.22 -24.76 9.05
CA ARG A 582 -7.11 -26.01 9.82
C ARG A 582 -6.98 -27.24 8.91
N ALA A 583 -7.75 -27.29 7.82
CA ALA A 583 -7.67 -28.40 6.87
C ALA A 583 -6.30 -28.47 6.16
N VAL A 584 -5.74 -27.31 5.77
CA VAL A 584 -4.40 -27.26 5.17
C VAL A 584 -3.32 -27.68 6.15
N ILE A 585 -3.35 -27.15 7.38
CA ILE A 585 -2.38 -27.52 8.44
C ILE A 585 -2.43 -29.02 8.70
N ALA A 586 -3.64 -29.59 8.87
CA ALA A 586 -3.83 -31.01 9.08
C ALA A 586 -3.23 -31.87 7.94
N ARG A 587 -3.27 -31.40 6.68
CA ARG A 587 -2.60 -32.09 5.56
C ARG A 587 -1.08 -31.97 5.60
N VAL A 588 -0.53 -30.82 5.97
CA VAL A 588 0.93 -30.64 6.12
C VAL A 588 1.49 -31.53 7.24
N GLU A 589 0.72 -31.69 8.32
CA GLU A 589 1.11 -32.47 9.51
C GLU A 589 0.76 -33.97 9.41
N ASP A 590 0.22 -34.44 8.27
CA ASP A 590 -0.27 -35.82 8.08
C ASP A 590 -1.31 -36.25 9.14
N ALA A 591 -2.16 -35.30 9.55
CA ALA A 591 -3.17 -35.42 10.60
C ALA A 591 -4.58 -35.07 10.09
N VAL A 592 -4.91 -35.48 8.86
CA VAL A 592 -6.19 -35.18 8.19
C VAL A 592 -7.38 -35.53 9.08
N ASP A 593 -8.30 -34.58 9.25
CA ASP A 593 -9.58 -34.76 9.95
C ASP A 593 -10.74 -34.90 8.94
N PRO A 594 -11.27 -36.12 8.72
CA PRO A 594 -12.38 -36.32 7.80
C PRO A 594 -13.66 -35.60 8.20
N ARG A 595 -13.88 -35.32 9.50
CA ARG A 595 -15.07 -34.61 9.97
C ARG A 595 -15.00 -33.14 9.58
N LEU A 596 -13.82 -32.52 9.72
CA LEU A 596 -13.58 -31.15 9.28
C LEU A 596 -13.82 -31.01 7.77
N GLU A 597 -13.25 -31.89 6.96
CA GLU A 597 -13.41 -31.82 5.50
C GLU A 597 -14.86 -32.10 5.05
N ALA A 598 -15.56 -33.01 5.72
CA ALA A 598 -16.99 -33.25 5.46
C ALA A 598 -17.85 -32.02 5.84
N ALA A 599 -17.55 -31.37 6.97
CA ALA A 599 -18.23 -30.15 7.39
C ALA A 599 -17.97 -28.99 6.43
N LEU A 600 -16.73 -28.81 5.98
CA LEU A 600 -16.35 -27.82 4.95
C LEU A 600 -17.09 -28.10 3.63
N THR A 601 -17.06 -29.35 3.15
CA THR A 601 -17.75 -29.72 1.90
C THR A 601 -19.25 -29.44 2.00
N THR A 602 -19.87 -29.75 3.13
CA THR A 602 -21.30 -29.46 3.39
C THR A 602 -21.59 -27.97 3.43
N ALA A 603 -20.72 -27.18 4.09
CA ALA A 603 -20.86 -25.73 4.15
C ALA A 603 -20.71 -25.09 2.76
N MET A 604 -19.70 -25.50 1.98
CA MET A 604 -19.50 -25.00 0.61
C MET A 604 -20.66 -25.39 -0.31
N ALA A 605 -21.18 -26.61 -0.18
CA ALA A 605 -22.39 -27.05 -0.86
C ALA A 605 -23.60 -26.13 -0.58
N ALA A 606 -23.84 -25.82 0.71
CA ALA A 606 -24.93 -24.94 1.10
C ALA A 606 -24.75 -23.51 0.57
N LEU A 607 -23.53 -22.97 0.60
CA LEU A 607 -23.21 -21.64 0.05
C LEU A 607 -23.43 -21.56 -1.47
N LEU A 608 -23.15 -22.63 -2.21
CA LEU A 608 -23.40 -22.70 -3.66
C LEU A 608 -24.89 -22.72 -4.01
N GLU A 609 -25.74 -23.20 -3.10
CA GLU A 609 -27.19 -23.28 -3.28
C GLU A 609 -27.92 -22.04 -2.75
N ASP A 610 -27.27 -21.26 -1.88
CA ASP A 610 -27.84 -20.04 -1.30
C ASP A 610 -27.76 -18.85 -2.28
N SER A 611 -28.89 -18.57 -2.92
CA SER A 611 -29.02 -17.42 -3.82
C SER A 611 -28.98 -16.06 -3.11
N ALA A 612 -29.11 -16.00 -1.79
CA ALA A 612 -29.08 -14.77 -1.01
C ALA A 612 -27.64 -14.29 -0.71
N VAL A 613 -26.63 -15.17 -0.82
CA VAL A 613 -25.22 -14.75 -0.68
C VAL A 613 -24.81 -13.93 -1.90
N GLU A 614 -24.33 -12.73 -1.65
CA GLU A 614 -23.82 -11.85 -2.71
C GLU A 614 -22.67 -12.53 -3.48
N PRO A 615 -22.64 -12.43 -4.83
CA PRO A 615 -21.63 -13.10 -5.66
C PRO A 615 -20.18 -12.82 -5.25
N VAL A 616 -19.89 -11.57 -4.89
CA VAL A 616 -18.54 -11.15 -4.48
C VAL A 616 -18.12 -11.81 -3.16
N LEU A 617 -19.03 -11.93 -2.19
CA LEU A 617 -18.79 -12.60 -0.91
C LEU A 617 -18.66 -14.12 -1.12
N LEU A 618 -19.51 -14.71 -1.96
CA LEU A 618 -19.40 -16.13 -2.31
C LEU A 618 -18.03 -16.44 -2.94
N ALA A 619 -17.55 -15.58 -3.85
CA ALA A 619 -16.22 -15.75 -4.45
C ALA A 619 -15.09 -15.71 -3.41
N ALA A 620 -15.19 -14.87 -2.38
CA ALA A 620 -14.24 -14.79 -1.28
C ALA A 620 -14.34 -15.98 -0.30
N LEU A 621 -15.55 -16.51 -0.06
CA LEU A 621 -15.78 -17.67 0.81
C LEU A 621 -15.24 -18.98 0.21
N LEU A 622 -15.21 -19.08 -1.13
CA LEU A 622 -14.66 -20.22 -1.86
C LEU A 622 -13.13 -20.19 -2.00
N GLU A 623 -12.47 -19.13 -1.53
CA GLU A 623 -11.03 -18.94 -1.65
C GLU A 623 -10.28 -19.50 -0.44
N LEU A 624 -9.27 -20.33 -0.70
CA LEU A 624 -8.36 -20.82 0.34
C LEU A 624 -7.41 -19.70 0.81
N PRO A 625 -6.96 -19.75 2.09
CA PRO A 625 -5.98 -18.82 2.61
C PRO A 625 -4.73 -18.75 1.73
N ALA A 626 -4.13 -17.56 1.67
CA ALA A 626 -2.92 -17.34 0.90
C ALA A 626 -1.76 -18.20 1.45
N HIS A 627 -0.89 -18.70 0.57
CA HIS A 627 0.28 -19.51 0.96
C HIS A 627 1.11 -18.83 2.06
N ARG A 628 1.36 -17.54 1.92
CA ARG A 628 2.14 -16.76 2.88
C ARG A 628 1.47 -16.66 4.26
N GLU A 629 0.14 -16.59 4.33
CA GLU A 629 -0.58 -16.64 5.61
C GLU A 629 -0.45 -18.03 6.24
N LEU A 630 -0.57 -19.09 5.44
CA LEU A 630 -0.44 -20.47 5.92
C LEU A 630 0.95 -20.75 6.49
N MET A 631 2.00 -20.20 5.87
CA MET A 631 3.38 -20.29 6.39
C MET A 631 3.50 -19.74 7.82
N GLU A 632 2.69 -18.74 8.20
CA GLU A 632 2.73 -18.18 9.56
C GLU A 632 2.16 -19.11 10.63
N SER A 633 1.44 -20.16 10.23
CA SER A 633 0.88 -21.15 11.17
C SER A 633 1.92 -22.11 11.73
N PHE A 634 3.15 -22.08 11.21
CA PHE A 634 4.24 -22.95 11.60
C PHE A 634 5.40 -22.13 12.20
N GLU A 635 6.19 -22.72 13.08
CA GLU A 635 7.44 -22.10 13.54
C GLU A 635 8.49 -22.09 12.41
N ARG A 636 8.63 -23.24 11.75
CA ARG A 636 9.39 -23.46 10.51
C ARG A 636 8.55 -24.33 9.57
N ALA A 637 8.46 -23.94 8.30
CA ALA A 637 7.67 -24.67 7.32
C ALA A 637 8.46 -24.98 6.04
N ASP A 638 8.09 -26.11 5.41
CA ASP A 638 8.44 -26.38 4.02
C ASP A 638 7.43 -25.65 3.11
N PRO A 639 7.85 -24.60 2.39
CA PRO A 639 6.94 -23.82 1.54
C PRO A 639 6.36 -24.64 0.39
N VAL A 640 7.06 -25.66 -0.10
CA VAL A 640 6.56 -26.52 -1.17
C VAL A 640 5.50 -27.48 -0.63
N ALA A 641 5.71 -28.03 0.58
CA ALA A 641 4.72 -28.90 1.21
C ALA A 641 3.41 -28.16 1.55
N VAL A 642 3.52 -26.91 2.03
CA VAL A 642 2.34 -26.06 2.29
C VAL A 642 1.54 -25.80 1.02
N ASP A 643 2.20 -25.49 -0.11
CA ASP A 643 1.51 -25.28 -1.39
C ASP A 643 0.83 -26.57 -1.89
N GLN A 644 1.51 -27.71 -1.78
CA GLN A 644 0.95 -29.02 -2.15
C GLN A 644 -0.27 -29.38 -1.29
N ALA A 645 -0.19 -29.18 0.02
CA ALA A 645 -1.31 -29.40 0.93
C ALA A 645 -2.49 -28.49 0.60
N ARG A 646 -2.25 -27.20 0.32
CA ARG A 646 -3.28 -26.25 -0.12
C ARG A 646 -4.01 -26.71 -1.38
N ARG A 647 -3.26 -27.12 -2.42
CA ARG A 647 -3.84 -27.67 -3.66
C ARG A 647 -4.62 -28.96 -3.42
N ALA A 648 -4.15 -29.82 -2.52
CA ALA A 648 -4.84 -31.06 -2.16
C ALA A 648 -6.16 -30.80 -1.42
N VAL A 649 -6.20 -29.82 -0.51
CA VAL A 649 -7.44 -29.35 0.13
C VAL A 649 -8.41 -28.82 -0.92
N GLU A 650 -7.95 -27.93 -1.81
CA GLU A 650 -8.81 -27.37 -2.86
C GLU A 650 -9.43 -28.48 -3.73
N HIS A 651 -8.62 -29.44 -4.18
CA HIS A 651 -9.11 -30.58 -4.94
C HIS A 651 -10.12 -31.42 -4.14
N SER A 652 -9.81 -31.77 -2.89
CA SER A 652 -10.67 -32.65 -2.08
C SER A 652 -12.03 -32.02 -1.76
N LEU A 653 -12.08 -30.71 -1.56
CA LEU A 653 -13.30 -29.98 -1.26
C LEU A 653 -14.20 -29.81 -2.49
N PHE A 654 -13.61 -29.51 -3.64
CA PHE A 654 -14.37 -29.03 -4.79
C PHE A 654 -14.62 -30.08 -5.87
N ALA A 655 -13.82 -31.15 -5.95
CA ALA A 655 -14.10 -32.25 -6.88
C ALA A 655 -15.49 -32.89 -6.66
N PRO A 656 -15.95 -33.15 -5.42
CA PRO A 656 -17.31 -33.65 -5.17
C PRO A 656 -18.43 -32.65 -5.49
N LEU A 657 -18.09 -31.36 -5.65
CA LEU A 657 -19.03 -30.27 -5.88
C LEU A 657 -19.05 -29.79 -7.34
N ALA A 658 -18.38 -30.51 -8.26
CA ALA A 658 -18.19 -30.09 -9.65
C ALA A 658 -19.50 -29.70 -10.36
N GLU A 659 -20.56 -30.51 -10.21
CA GLU A 659 -21.88 -30.23 -10.81
C GLU A 659 -22.53 -28.98 -10.20
N ARG A 660 -22.44 -28.79 -8.87
CA ARG A 660 -22.99 -27.62 -8.18
C ARG A 660 -22.25 -26.34 -8.54
N LEU A 661 -20.92 -26.42 -8.68
CA LEU A 661 -20.08 -25.32 -9.15
C LEU A 661 -20.49 -24.87 -10.56
N ALA A 662 -20.71 -25.83 -11.47
CA ALA A 662 -21.18 -25.54 -12.82
C ALA A 662 -22.59 -24.94 -12.81
N ALA A 663 -23.51 -25.48 -11.99
CA ALA A 663 -24.88 -24.97 -11.88
C ALA A 663 -24.97 -23.57 -11.26
N ARG A 664 -24.04 -23.21 -10.38
CA ARG A 664 -23.98 -21.88 -9.74
C ARG A 664 -23.39 -20.80 -10.64
N ALA A 665 -22.67 -21.17 -11.71
CA ALA A 665 -22.02 -20.21 -12.59
C ALA A 665 -23.07 -19.31 -13.28
N PRO A 666 -22.95 -17.97 -13.16
CA PRO A 666 -23.86 -17.07 -13.85
C PRO A 666 -23.63 -17.11 -15.37
N GLU A 667 -24.56 -16.59 -16.15
CA GLU A 667 -24.43 -16.54 -17.61
C GLU A 667 -23.33 -15.54 -18.01
N ARG A 668 -22.18 -16.03 -18.49
CA ARG A 668 -21.01 -15.18 -18.86
C ARG A 668 -21.39 -14.01 -19.77
N ALA A 669 -22.16 -14.29 -20.83
CA ALA A 669 -22.50 -13.29 -21.85
C ALA A 669 -23.24 -12.06 -21.28
N ARG A 670 -23.93 -12.22 -20.14
CA ARG A 670 -24.62 -11.13 -19.46
C ARG A 670 -23.67 -10.17 -18.72
N TRP A 671 -22.51 -10.66 -18.26
CA TRP A 671 -21.63 -9.93 -17.34
C TRP A 671 -20.28 -9.54 -17.95
N ASP A 672 -20.06 -9.90 -19.21
CA ASP A 672 -18.88 -9.59 -20.01
C ASP A 672 -19.16 -8.45 -21.01
N ASP A 673 -19.79 -7.38 -20.53
CA ASP A 673 -20.18 -6.20 -21.30
C ASP A 673 -19.24 -5.00 -21.10
N GLY A 674 -18.23 -5.15 -20.25
CA GLY A 674 -17.30 -4.08 -19.86
C GLY A 674 -17.86 -3.10 -18.83
N ALA A 675 -19.05 -3.36 -18.26
CA ALA A 675 -19.61 -2.48 -17.24
C ALA A 675 -18.80 -2.53 -15.94
N PHE A 676 -18.46 -1.35 -15.42
CA PHE A 676 -17.81 -1.18 -14.12
C PHE A 676 -18.86 -0.81 -13.06
N THR A 677 -19.59 -1.82 -12.59
CA THR A 677 -20.53 -1.72 -11.46
C THR A 677 -20.20 -2.79 -10.43
N ALA A 678 -20.51 -2.53 -9.16
CA ALA A 678 -20.28 -3.49 -8.08
C ALA A 678 -20.92 -4.86 -8.37
N GLU A 679 -22.13 -4.88 -8.94
CA GLU A 679 -22.81 -6.10 -9.35
C GLU A 679 -22.03 -6.84 -10.45
N ALA A 680 -21.68 -6.17 -11.55
CA ALA A 680 -21.00 -6.81 -12.67
C ALA A 680 -19.62 -7.36 -12.28
N MET A 681 -18.87 -6.59 -11.48
CA MET A 681 -17.57 -7.01 -10.94
C MET A 681 -17.71 -8.21 -10.01
N GLY A 682 -18.71 -8.19 -9.11
CA GLY A 682 -18.99 -9.32 -8.22
C GLY A 682 -19.31 -10.61 -8.99
N GLN A 683 -20.06 -10.50 -10.09
CA GLN A 683 -20.40 -11.64 -10.96
C GLN A 683 -19.17 -12.15 -11.72
N ARG A 684 -18.31 -11.26 -12.25
CA ARG A 684 -17.06 -11.66 -12.91
C ARG A 684 -16.06 -12.30 -11.94
N ARG A 685 -15.94 -11.77 -10.71
CA ARG A 685 -15.12 -12.39 -9.65
C ARG A 685 -15.62 -13.80 -9.32
N LEU A 686 -16.94 -13.99 -9.21
CA LEU A 686 -17.54 -15.31 -9.01
C LEU A 686 -17.29 -16.25 -10.20
N LEU A 687 -17.50 -15.81 -11.44
CA LEU A 687 -17.20 -16.59 -12.66
C LEU A 687 -15.77 -17.11 -12.66
N ASN A 688 -14.81 -16.22 -12.45
CA ASN A 688 -13.40 -16.56 -12.41
C ASN A 688 -13.08 -17.52 -11.26
N ARG A 689 -13.66 -17.32 -10.07
CA ARG A 689 -13.45 -18.24 -8.94
C ARG A 689 -13.99 -19.64 -9.22
N LEU A 690 -15.21 -19.74 -9.75
CA LEU A 690 -15.83 -21.03 -10.09
C LEU A 690 -15.04 -21.76 -11.19
N LEU A 691 -14.56 -21.04 -12.21
CA LEU A 691 -13.70 -21.60 -13.25
C LEU A 691 -12.37 -22.10 -12.68
N ALA A 692 -11.68 -21.26 -11.90
CA ALA A 692 -10.39 -21.61 -11.29
C ALA A 692 -10.49 -22.86 -10.42
N VAL A 693 -11.52 -22.92 -9.56
CA VAL A 693 -11.78 -24.07 -8.70
C VAL A 693 -12.12 -25.32 -9.50
N ARG A 694 -12.91 -25.23 -10.57
CA ARG A 694 -13.22 -26.38 -11.44
C ARG A 694 -11.99 -26.90 -12.18
N VAL A 695 -11.11 -26.00 -12.65
CA VAL A 695 -9.83 -26.39 -13.27
C VAL A 695 -8.91 -27.05 -12.23
N ALA A 696 -8.80 -26.50 -11.03
CA ALA A 696 -8.02 -27.08 -9.94
C ALA A 696 -8.54 -28.46 -9.52
N ALA A 697 -9.86 -28.64 -9.48
CA ALA A 697 -10.52 -29.90 -9.18
C ALA A 697 -10.42 -30.95 -10.30
N GLY A 698 -9.94 -30.57 -11.50
CA GLY A 698 -9.87 -31.46 -12.66
C GLY A 698 -11.24 -31.82 -13.24
N GLY A 699 -12.20 -30.89 -13.17
CA GLY A 699 -13.56 -31.10 -13.68
C GLY A 699 -13.58 -31.35 -15.19
N GLU A 700 -14.46 -32.24 -15.63
CA GLU A 700 -14.66 -32.55 -17.05
C GLU A 700 -15.04 -31.28 -17.83
N GLY A 701 -14.38 -31.03 -18.97
CA GLY A 701 -14.63 -29.87 -19.82
C GLY A 701 -14.11 -28.53 -19.28
N ALA A 702 -13.47 -28.48 -18.10
CA ALA A 702 -13.08 -27.23 -17.45
C ALA A 702 -11.95 -26.49 -18.19
N LEU A 703 -10.99 -27.22 -18.80
CA LEU A 703 -9.91 -26.62 -19.58
C LEU A 703 -10.43 -26.05 -20.91
N GLU A 704 -11.35 -26.76 -21.56
CA GLU A 704 -12.04 -26.29 -22.77
C GLU A 704 -12.89 -25.04 -22.46
N GLU A 705 -13.52 -25.00 -21.29
CA GLU A 705 -14.25 -23.82 -20.83
C GLU A 705 -13.33 -22.63 -20.55
N ALA A 706 -12.16 -22.85 -19.95
CA ALA A 706 -11.17 -21.79 -19.76
C ALA A 706 -10.67 -21.24 -21.10
N ALA A 707 -10.34 -22.11 -22.06
CA ALA A 707 -9.97 -21.69 -23.41
C ALA A 707 -11.09 -20.91 -24.12
N ARG A 708 -12.34 -21.37 -24.00
CA ARG A 708 -13.50 -20.67 -24.55
C ARG A 708 -13.71 -19.31 -23.89
N GLN A 709 -13.60 -19.23 -22.56
CA GLN A 709 -13.69 -17.96 -21.85
C GLN A 709 -12.60 -17.00 -22.32
N TYR A 710 -11.36 -17.44 -22.45
CA TYR A 710 -10.27 -16.61 -22.94
C TYR A 710 -10.54 -16.04 -24.35
N HIS A 711 -10.94 -16.90 -25.30
CA HIS A 711 -11.15 -16.46 -26.68
C HIS A 711 -12.39 -15.59 -26.89
N GLU A 712 -13.44 -15.82 -26.09
CA GLU A 712 -14.70 -15.07 -26.19
C GLU A 712 -14.75 -13.84 -25.27
N ALA A 713 -13.79 -13.69 -24.35
CA ALA A 713 -13.78 -12.60 -23.37
C ALA A 713 -13.72 -11.22 -24.05
N ARG A 714 -14.64 -10.35 -23.62
CA ARG A 714 -14.69 -8.93 -24.01
C ARG A 714 -14.06 -8.02 -22.95
N SER A 715 -13.98 -8.49 -21.72
CA SER A 715 -13.26 -7.86 -20.62
C SER A 715 -11.95 -8.56 -20.32
N GLN A 716 -10.94 -7.76 -19.97
CA GLN A 716 -9.64 -8.27 -19.54
C GLN A 716 -9.74 -9.09 -18.26
N THR A 717 -10.73 -8.80 -17.39
CA THR A 717 -11.00 -9.56 -16.16
C THR A 717 -11.24 -11.04 -16.43
N LEU A 718 -12.10 -11.38 -17.40
CA LEU A 718 -12.40 -12.78 -17.71
C LEU A 718 -11.28 -13.45 -18.50
N ALA A 719 -10.61 -12.73 -19.40
CA ALA A 719 -9.45 -13.25 -20.13
C ALA A 719 -8.31 -13.62 -19.16
N MET A 720 -7.97 -12.71 -18.24
CA MET A 720 -6.95 -12.94 -17.22
C MET A 720 -7.36 -14.04 -16.23
N GLY A 721 -8.63 -14.10 -15.84
CA GLY A 721 -9.14 -15.17 -14.98
C GLY A 721 -8.99 -16.56 -15.61
N ALA A 722 -9.27 -16.68 -16.91
CA ALA A 722 -9.07 -17.93 -17.66
C ALA A 722 -7.59 -18.31 -17.75
N LEU A 723 -6.70 -17.35 -18.05
CA LEU A 723 -5.26 -17.57 -18.07
C LEU A 723 -4.72 -18.01 -16.70
N ALA A 724 -5.15 -17.33 -15.63
CA ALA A 724 -4.76 -17.67 -14.27
C ALA A 724 -5.20 -19.09 -13.89
N ALA A 725 -6.43 -19.49 -14.24
CA ALA A 725 -6.94 -20.82 -13.97
C ALA A 725 -6.09 -21.93 -14.62
N VAL A 726 -5.58 -21.71 -15.83
CA VAL A 726 -4.73 -22.69 -16.54
C VAL A 726 -3.23 -22.54 -16.28
N ASN A 727 -2.79 -21.52 -15.55
CA ASN A 727 -1.37 -21.14 -15.50
C ASN A 727 -0.47 -22.19 -14.81
N ASP A 728 -1.03 -23.03 -13.95
CA ASP A 728 -0.31 -24.13 -13.31
C ASP A 728 -0.71 -25.51 -13.86
N ARG A 729 -1.24 -25.54 -15.09
CA ARG A 729 -1.59 -26.76 -15.83
C ARG A 729 -0.48 -27.14 -16.79
N ALA A 730 -0.13 -28.43 -16.85
CA ALA A 730 0.93 -28.95 -17.72
C ALA A 730 0.45 -29.19 -19.16
N GLU A 731 -0.86 -29.15 -19.35
CA GLU A 731 -1.56 -29.37 -20.60
C GLU A 731 -1.22 -28.28 -21.65
N PRO A 732 -1.17 -28.61 -22.96
CA PRO A 732 -0.75 -27.69 -24.02
C PRO A 732 -1.52 -26.36 -24.07
N VAL A 733 -2.80 -26.39 -23.71
CA VAL A 733 -3.69 -25.23 -23.68
C VAL A 733 -3.07 -24.04 -22.93
N ARG A 734 -2.33 -24.28 -21.83
CA ARG A 734 -1.63 -23.21 -21.11
C ARG A 734 -0.68 -22.43 -22.02
N GLY A 735 0.18 -23.14 -22.75
CA GLY A 735 1.18 -22.53 -23.62
C GLY A 735 0.56 -21.82 -24.81
N GLU A 736 -0.51 -22.38 -25.37
CA GLU A 736 -1.25 -21.80 -26.49
C GLU A 736 -1.88 -20.45 -26.13
N LEU A 737 -2.60 -20.38 -25.01
CA LEU A 737 -3.27 -19.16 -24.57
C LEU A 737 -2.27 -18.06 -24.16
N LEU A 738 -1.21 -18.41 -23.42
CA LEU A 738 -0.18 -17.43 -23.01
C LEU A 738 0.62 -16.88 -24.20
N ALA A 739 0.92 -17.71 -25.19
CA ALA A 739 1.60 -17.27 -26.41
C ALA A 739 0.69 -16.37 -27.26
N ASP A 740 -0.61 -16.65 -27.30
CA ASP A 740 -1.59 -15.78 -27.96
C ASP A 740 -1.72 -14.42 -27.28
N PHE A 741 -1.79 -14.42 -25.95
CA PHE A 741 -1.89 -13.20 -25.15
C PHE A 741 -0.66 -12.31 -25.33
N GLU A 742 0.56 -12.86 -25.30
CA GLU A 742 1.78 -12.09 -25.60
C GLU A 742 1.71 -11.47 -26.98
N ARG A 743 1.39 -12.25 -28.03
CA ARG A 743 1.33 -11.72 -29.40
C ARG A 743 0.34 -10.56 -29.53
N ARG A 744 -0.82 -10.66 -28.89
CA ARG A 744 -1.87 -9.64 -28.93
C ARG A 744 -1.47 -8.36 -28.20
N TYR A 745 -0.79 -8.47 -27.07
CA TYR A 745 -0.56 -7.34 -26.15
C TYR A 745 0.91 -6.92 -26.01
N ARG A 746 1.84 -7.45 -26.81
CA ARG A 746 3.28 -7.15 -26.68
C ARG A 746 3.68 -5.68 -26.80
N GLN A 747 2.85 -4.87 -27.44
CA GLN A 747 3.07 -3.42 -27.60
C GLN A 747 2.39 -2.59 -26.51
N ASP A 748 1.60 -3.23 -25.63
CA ASP A 748 0.97 -2.59 -24.49
C ASP A 748 1.78 -2.92 -23.23
N PRO A 749 2.56 -1.97 -22.69
CA PRO A 749 3.43 -2.26 -21.56
C PRO A 749 2.63 -2.76 -20.35
N LEU A 750 1.54 -2.10 -19.98
CA LEU A 750 0.80 -2.44 -18.75
C LEU A 750 0.18 -3.84 -18.83
N VAL A 751 -0.34 -4.23 -19.99
CA VAL A 751 -0.87 -5.59 -20.18
C VAL A 751 0.26 -6.62 -20.23
N LEU A 752 1.40 -6.29 -20.83
CA LEU A 752 2.55 -7.18 -20.87
C LEU A 752 3.11 -7.49 -19.47
N ASP A 753 3.00 -6.57 -18.50
CA ASP A 753 3.38 -6.86 -17.10
C ASP A 753 2.53 -7.98 -16.49
N LYS A 754 1.25 -8.05 -16.84
CA LYS A 754 0.36 -9.13 -16.38
C LYS A 754 0.78 -10.49 -16.95
N TRP A 755 1.19 -10.50 -18.23
CA TRP A 755 1.74 -11.68 -18.87
C TRP A 755 3.05 -12.13 -18.21
N PHE A 756 3.98 -11.20 -17.96
CA PHE A 756 5.22 -11.46 -17.24
C PHE A 756 4.94 -12.08 -15.87
N ALA A 757 3.97 -11.52 -15.13
CA ALA A 757 3.60 -11.99 -13.81
C ALA A 757 3.04 -13.42 -13.83
N LEU A 758 2.16 -13.74 -14.79
CA LEU A 758 1.64 -15.11 -14.96
C LEU A 758 2.76 -16.11 -15.28
N GLU A 759 3.61 -15.81 -16.27
CA GLU A 759 4.71 -16.71 -16.64
C GLU A 759 5.68 -16.91 -15.48
N ALA A 760 6.07 -15.84 -14.77
CA ALA A 760 7.00 -15.90 -13.66
C ALA A 760 6.44 -16.68 -12.44
N ALA A 761 5.14 -16.56 -12.17
CA ALA A 761 4.47 -17.26 -11.06
C ALA A 761 4.37 -18.78 -11.27
N SER A 762 4.34 -19.25 -12.53
CA SER A 762 3.99 -20.64 -12.85
C SER A 762 5.01 -21.67 -12.35
N GLN A 763 4.51 -22.72 -11.69
CA GLN A 763 5.31 -23.82 -11.13
C GLN A 763 5.54 -24.98 -12.13
N VAL A 764 4.96 -24.89 -13.32
CA VAL A 764 5.02 -25.94 -14.36
C VAL A 764 6.33 -25.85 -15.15
N GLY A 765 6.92 -27.00 -15.50
CA GLY A 765 8.10 -27.07 -16.37
C GLY A 765 9.38 -26.52 -15.74
N ASP A 766 10.30 -26.04 -16.59
CA ASP A 766 11.56 -25.41 -16.17
C ASP A 766 11.38 -23.91 -15.95
N GLY A 767 11.06 -23.53 -14.71
CA GLY A 767 10.87 -22.16 -14.28
C GLY A 767 12.15 -21.32 -14.26
N PHE A 768 13.35 -21.93 -14.19
CA PHE A 768 14.59 -21.15 -14.31
C PHE A 768 14.85 -20.78 -15.76
N ALA A 769 14.74 -21.74 -16.68
CA ALA A 769 14.83 -21.42 -18.11
C ALA A 769 13.75 -20.42 -18.54
N ARG A 770 12.55 -20.50 -17.95
CA ARG A 770 11.50 -19.49 -18.15
C ARG A 770 11.92 -18.12 -17.60
N LEU A 771 12.39 -18.04 -16.36
CA LEU A 771 12.84 -16.78 -15.75
C LEU A 771 13.89 -16.08 -16.62
N GLU A 772 14.91 -16.80 -17.10
CA GLU A 772 15.92 -16.23 -18.00
C GLU A 772 15.30 -15.68 -19.29
N ARG A 773 14.40 -16.45 -19.94
CA ARG A 773 13.70 -15.97 -21.15
C ARG A 773 12.87 -14.71 -20.90
N LEU A 774 12.27 -14.56 -19.73
CA LEU A 774 11.50 -13.35 -19.39
C LEU A 774 12.43 -12.15 -19.21
N LEU A 775 13.60 -12.34 -18.58
CA LEU A 775 14.60 -11.28 -18.38
C LEU A 775 15.31 -10.87 -19.69
N GLU A 776 15.31 -11.74 -20.70
CA GLU A 776 15.83 -11.50 -22.06
C GLU A 776 14.74 -11.02 -23.04
N HIS A 777 13.48 -10.99 -22.63
CA HIS A 777 12.36 -10.62 -23.50
C HIS A 777 12.53 -9.17 -24.01
N PRO A 778 12.23 -8.86 -25.30
CA PRO A 778 12.40 -7.51 -25.84
C PRO A 778 11.60 -6.41 -25.11
N GLY A 779 10.48 -6.80 -24.48
CA GLY A 779 9.67 -5.91 -23.64
C GLY A 779 10.17 -5.74 -22.20
N PHE A 780 11.19 -6.48 -21.76
CA PHE A 780 11.76 -6.37 -20.42
C PHE A 780 12.93 -5.38 -20.39
N ARG A 781 13.00 -4.53 -19.36
CA ARG A 781 14.09 -3.59 -19.13
C ARG A 781 14.37 -3.44 -17.63
N TRP A 782 15.64 -3.53 -17.24
CA TRP A 782 16.07 -3.39 -15.84
C TRP A 782 15.86 -1.99 -15.26
N SER A 783 15.85 -0.97 -16.10
CA SER A 783 15.63 0.42 -15.68
C SER A 783 14.16 0.72 -15.33
N ASN A 784 13.22 -0.14 -15.74
CA ASN A 784 11.80 0.07 -15.46
C ASN A 784 11.38 -0.76 -14.22
N PRO A 785 10.99 -0.11 -13.11
CA PRO A 785 10.67 -0.81 -11.87
C PRO A 785 9.40 -1.67 -11.99
N ASN A 786 8.46 -1.34 -12.87
CA ASN A 786 7.27 -2.18 -13.11
C ASN A 786 7.66 -3.54 -13.73
N ARG A 787 8.55 -3.55 -14.74
CA ARG A 787 9.02 -4.79 -15.38
C ARG A 787 9.73 -5.70 -14.39
N VAL A 788 10.67 -5.13 -13.63
CA VAL A 788 11.45 -5.89 -12.65
C VAL A 788 10.53 -6.50 -11.60
N ARG A 789 9.55 -5.74 -11.09
CA ARG A 789 8.54 -6.25 -10.15
C ARG A 789 7.65 -7.33 -10.78
N ALA A 790 7.21 -7.15 -12.03
CA ALA A 790 6.34 -8.09 -12.74
C ALA A 790 6.99 -9.45 -12.99
N VAL A 791 8.33 -9.51 -13.08
CA VAL A 791 9.06 -10.79 -13.25
C VAL A 791 9.56 -11.35 -11.92
N LEU A 792 10.36 -10.58 -11.16
CA LEU A 792 11.01 -11.12 -9.96
C LEU A 792 10.05 -11.30 -8.79
N GLY A 793 9.06 -10.41 -8.65
CA GLY A 793 8.09 -10.46 -7.55
C GLY A 793 7.27 -11.76 -7.55
N PRO A 794 6.50 -12.05 -8.62
CA PRO A 794 5.71 -13.27 -8.73
C PRO A 794 6.54 -14.55 -8.67
N PHE A 795 7.77 -14.54 -9.21
CA PHE A 795 8.69 -15.68 -9.06
C PHE A 795 8.98 -16.00 -7.58
N MET A 796 9.31 -15.00 -6.78
CA MET A 796 9.56 -15.20 -5.35
C MET A 796 8.28 -15.49 -4.56
N ALA A 797 7.16 -14.87 -4.94
CA ALA A 797 5.93 -14.90 -4.15
C ALA A 797 5.02 -16.11 -4.42
N GLN A 798 5.07 -16.70 -5.63
CA GLN A 798 4.12 -17.72 -6.08
C GLN A 798 4.79 -18.96 -6.69
N ASN A 799 6.02 -18.83 -7.22
CA ASN A 799 6.75 -19.96 -7.80
C ASN A 799 7.51 -20.77 -6.72
N HIS A 800 6.77 -21.31 -5.76
CA HIS A 800 7.33 -21.94 -4.56
C HIS A 800 8.26 -23.11 -4.91
N ARG A 801 7.89 -23.93 -5.90
CA ARG A 801 8.70 -25.06 -6.35
C ARG A 801 10.12 -24.66 -6.79
N HIS A 802 10.29 -23.53 -7.48
CA HIS A 802 11.57 -23.16 -8.09
C HIS A 802 12.34 -22.15 -7.25
N PHE A 803 11.65 -21.17 -6.65
CA PHE A 803 12.29 -20.22 -5.75
C PHE A 803 12.81 -20.92 -4.49
N HIS A 804 12.02 -21.82 -3.90
CA HIS A 804 12.39 -22.59 -2.72
C HIS A 804 12.94 -23.99 -3.06
N ARG A 805 13.72 -24.14 -4.13
CA ARG A 805 14.45 -25.40 -4.35
C ARG A 805 15.37 -25.68 -3.17
N VAL A 806 15.41 -26.95 -2.75
CA VAL A 806 16.19 -27.39 -1.57
C VAL A 806 17.70 -27.19 -1.74
N ASP A 807 18.20 -27.14 -2.97
CA ASP A 807 19.61 -26.86 -3.28
C ASP A 807 20.00 -25.38 -3.11
N GLY A 808 19.02 -24.47 -2.97
CA GLY A 808 19.24 -23.03 -2.82
C GLY A 808 19.34 -22.25 -4.12
N ALA A 809 19.24 -22.89 -5.30
CA ALA A 809 19.51 -22.25 -6.59
C ALA A 809 18.58 -21.05 -6.89
N GLY A 810 17.35 -21.05 -6.35
CA GLY A 810 16.44 -19.92 -6.49
C GLY A 810 16.90 -18.68 -5.73
N TYR A 811 17.44 -18.86 -4.52
CA TYR A 811 17.93 -17.78 -3.67
C TYR A 811 19.20 -17.14 -4.25
N GLU A 812 20.13 -17.96 -4.74
CA GLU A 812 21.38 -17.51 -5.35
C GLU A 812 21.12 -16.65 -6.60
N ARG A 813 20.19 -17.07 -7.47
CA ARG A 813 19.81 -16.30 -8.67
C ARG A 813 19.19 -14.96 -8.32
N ILE A 814 18.25 -14.94 -7.37
CA ILE A 814 17.62 -13.69 -6.93
C ILE A 814 18.65 -12.76 -6.31
N ALA A 815 19.53 -13.26 -5.43
CA ALA A 815 20.60 -12.45 -4.85
C ALA A 815 21.50 -11.82 -5.93
N HIS A 816 21.84 -12.57 -6.98
CA HIS A 816 22.59 -12.05 -8.14
C HIS A 816 21.84 -10.93 -8.87
N TYR A 817 20.53 -11.09 -9.11
CA TYR A 817 19.71 -10.07 -9.75
C TYR A 817 19.54 -8.81 -8.90
N LEU A 818 19.45 -8.96 -7.57
CA LEU A 818 19.38 -7.85 -6.64
C LEU A 818 20.69 -7.06 -6.57
N GLU A 819 21.84 -7.72 -6.63
CA GLU A 819 23.15 -7.04 -6.75
C GLU A 819 23.20 -6.13 -7.99
N ARG A 820 22.73 -6.63 -9.14
CA ARG A 820 22.65 -5.83 -10.37
C ARG A 820 21.67 -4.67 -10.23
N LEU A 821 20.49 -4.93 -9.67
CA LEU A 821 19.44 -3.94 -9.54
C LEU A 821 19.82 -2.82 -8.57
N ASP A 822 20.54 -3.14 -7.50
CA ASP A 822 20.98 -2.17 -6.49
C ASP A 822 21.83 -1.03 -7.07
N ALA A 823 22.66 -1.34 -8.07
CA ALA A 823 23.46 -0.34 -8.77
C ALA A 823 22.62 0.62 -9.63
N LEU A 824 21.43 0.19 -10.07
CA LEU A 824 20.55 0.96 -10.96
C LEU A 824 19.45 1.70 -10.19
N ASN A 825 18.80 0.98 -9.26
CA ASN A 825 17.63 1.40 -8.50
C ASN A 825 17.64 0.75 -7.10
N PRO A 826 18.37 1.34 -6.14
CA PRO A 826 18.47 0.87 -4.76
C PRO A 826 17.13 0.60 -4.07
N GLN A 827 16.15 1.49 -4.23
CA GLN A 827 14.84 1.38 -3.58
C GLN A 827 14.09 0.13 -4.05
N THR A 828 14.12 -0.17 -5.36
CA THR A 828 13.48 -1.37 -5.89
C THR A 828 14.19 -2.64 -5.42
N ALA A 829 15.53 -2.62 -5.31
CA ALA A 829 16.30 -3.73 -4.78
C ALA A 829 16.00 -4.00 -3.29
N ALA A 830 15.95 -2.95 -2.46
CA ALA A 830 15.62 -3.04 -1.04
C ALA A 830 14.21 -3.61 -0.79
N ARG A 831 13.24 -3.32 -1.66
CA ARG A 831 11.90 -3.93 -1.59
C ARG A 831 11.89 -5.40 -2.00
N LEU A 832 12.64 -5.75 -3.05
CA LEU A 832 12.66 -7.11 -3.59
C LEU A 832 13.54 -8.08 -2.78
N VAL A 833 14.44 -7.59 -1.91
CA VAL A 833 15.22 -8.48 -1.01
C VAL A 833 14.42 -9.00 0.17
N ILE A 834 13.29 -8.35 0.53
CA ILE A 834 12.50 -8.67 1.74
C ILE A 834 12.20 -10.18 1.88
N PRO A 835 11.78 -10.92 0.83
CA PRO A 835 11.55 -12.36 0.93
C PRO A 835 12.77 -13.17 1.42
N LEU A 836 14.00 -12.73 1.10
CA LEU A 836 15.23 -13.39 1.54
C LEU A 836 15.55 -13.16 3.02
N THR A 837 14.96 -12.14 3.65
CA THR A 837 15.16 -11.87 5.09
C THR A 837 14.37 -12.83 5.98
N ARG A 838 13.46 -13.64 5.40
CA ARG A 838 12.58 -14.56 6.14
C ARG A 838 13.12 -15.99 6.25
N TRP A 839 14.43 -16.16 6.10
CA TRP A 839 15.11 -17.46 6.12
C TRP A 839 14.83 -18.28 7.40
N ARG A 840 14.55 -17.65 8.54
CA ARG A 840 14.23 -18.33 9.81
C ARG A 840 12.89 -19.06 9.84
N ARG A 841 11.96 -18.71 8.94
CA ARG A 841 10.63 -19.33 8.85
C ARG A 841 10.61 -20.60 7.99
N LEU A 842 11.74 -20.92 7.36
CA LEU A 842 11.88 -22.09 6.50
C LEU A 842 12.45 -23.27 7.28
N ASP A 843 12.26 -24.48 6.75
CA ASP A 843 12.97 -25.68 7.19
C ASP A 843 14.50 -25.49 7.16
N GLU A 844 15.23 -26.28 7.95
CA GLU A 844 16.66 -26.10 8.19
C GLU A 844 17.51 -26.04 6.92
N ALA A 845 17.22 -26.91 5.94
CA ALA A 845 18.00 -26.99 4.71
C ALA A 845 17.85 -25.71 3.89
N ARG A 846 16.60 -25.26 3.68
CA ARG A 846 16.33 -24.02 2.93
C ARG A 846 16.77 -22.78 3.69
N SER A 847 16.60 -22.79 5.01
CA SER A 847 17.01 -21.72 5.92
C SER A 847 18.51 -21.42 5.79
N ALA A 848 19.34 -22.46 5.85
CA ALA A 848 20.80 -22.33 5.69
C ALA A 848 21.18 -21.77 4.30
N ARG A 849 20.52 -22.22 3.23
CA ARG A 849 20.80 -21.78 1.85
C ARG A 849 20.40 -20.32 1.60
N MET A 850 19.22 -19.92 2.08
CA MET A 850 18.73 -18.56 1.94
C MET A 850 19.62 -17.58 2.72
N ARG A 851 19.98 -17.94 3.96
CA ARG A 851 20.92 -17.16 4.77
C ARG A 851 22.28 -17.02 4.08
N ALA A 852 22.85 -18.10 3.55
CA ALA A 852 24.13 -18.04 2.85
C ALA A 852 24.08 -17.10 1.63
N SER A 853 22.97 -17.09 0.87
CA SER A 853 22.78 -16.16 -0.24
C SER A 853 22.70 -14.70 0.24
N LEU A 854 22.07 -14.47 1.39
CA LEU A 854 21.98 -13.14 2.00
C LEU A 854 23.34 -12.66 2.54
N GLU A 855 24.14 -13.55 3.15
CA GLU A 855 25.52 -13.27 3.58
C GLU A 855 26.44 -12.95 2.39
N GLN A 856 26.29 -13.68 1.27
CA GLN A 856 27.01 -13.38 0.03
C GLN A 856 26.65 -12.00 -0.52
N LEU A 857 25.37 -11.63 -0.48
CA LEU A 857 24.90 -10.31 -0.90
C LEU A 857 25.44 -9.21 0.03
N ALA A 858 25.43 -9.43 1.35
CA ALA A 858 25.99 -8.50 2.34
C ALA A 858 27.49 -8.25 2.14
N GLY A 859 28.23 -9.25 1.62
CA GLY A 859 29.64 -9.10 1.27
C GLY A 859 29.90 -8.22 0.03
N LYS A 860 28.85 -7.70 -0.63
CA LYS A 860 28.96 -6.78 -1.76
C LYS A 860 28.96 -5.33 -1.28
N GLY A 861 29.48 -4.41 -2.10
CA GLY A 861 29.47 -2.97 -1.80
C GLY A 861 28.10 -2.34 -2.05
N LEU A 862 27.10 -2.73 -1.25
CA LEU A 862 25.67 -2.38 -1.40
C LEU A 862 25.37 -0.88 -1.18
N SER A 863 24.24 -0.43 -1.74
CA SER A 863 23.61 0.85 -1.41
C SER A 863 23.15 0.90 0.07
N LYS A 864 22.85 2.10 0.58
CA LYS A 864 22.33 2.25 1.95
C LYS A 864 20.97 1.55 2.11
N ASP A 865 20.10 1.70 1.13
CA ASP A 865 18.76 1.11 1.09
C ASP A 865 18.83 -0.41 1.24
N LEU A 866 19.64 -1.08 0.40
CA LEU A 866 19.74 -2.53 0.40
C LEU A 866 20.57 -3.06 1.60
N ALA A 867 21.65 -2.36 1.98
CA ALA A 867 22.47 -2.75 3.12
C ALA A 867 21.66 -2.78 4.43
N ASP A 868 20.83 -1.75 4.69
CA ASP A 868 19.98 -1.68 5.89
C ASP A 868 19.05 -2.91 6.00
N VAL A 869 18.36 -3.26 4.91
CA VAL A 869 17.44 -4.41 4.90
C VAL A 869 18.19 -5.74 5.06
N VAL A 870 19.33 -5.90 4.39
CA VAL A 870 20.16 -7.12 4.45
C VAL A 870 20.77 -7.31 5.85
N GLU A 871 21.34 -6.26 6.44
CA GLU A 871 21.94 -6.29 7.77
C GLU A 871 20.90 -6.65 8.83
N ARG A 872 19.71 -6.01 8.80
CA ARG A 872 18.60 -6.35 9.69
C ARG A 872 18.12 -7.79 9.49
N GLY A 873 18.04 -8.25 8.24
CA GLY A 873 17.67 -9.63 7.90
C GLY A 873 18.67 -10.69 8.38
N LEU A 874 19.95 -10.35 8.49
CA LEU A 874 20.99 -11.25 9.03
C LEU A 874 21.09 -11.21 10.55
N ALA A 875 20.85 -10.04 11.16
CA ALA A 875 20.93 -9.83 12.59
C ALA A 875 19.75 -10.46 13.36
N SER A 876 18.57 -10.55 12.71
CA SER A 876 17.38 -11.15 13.33
C SER A 876 17.62 -12.57 13.71
#